data_AF-A0A842W6J4-F1
#
_entry.id   AF-A0A842W6J4-F1
#
_cell.length_a   1.000
_cell.length_b   1.000
_cell.length_c   1.000
_cell.angle_alpha   90.00
_cell.angle_beta   90.00
_cell.angle_gamma   90.00
#
_symmetry.space_group_name_H-M   'P 1'
#
loop_
_entity.id
_entity.type
_entity.pdbx_description
1 polymer ?
#
loop_
_entity_poly.entity_id
_entity_poly.type
_entity_poly.pdbx_seq_one_letter_code
_entity_poly.pdbx_strand_id
1 'polypeptide(L)'
;MSKFDIDNWQEINKDKEIKPEDLNKIIKPGYRIAVGSACSEPLLLTNKLLQEKEWNLPDVQICHFFTLSNHKFYSETTPTRFRHNTLSIIGSEQMRVAINQGKSDFTPINTSEIPRMLKGKRYKIDVALIQVSPPDKNGYCSLGINVGINRTMTDSARIIVAHINPNMPRTMGNSFILFKDIDYYVYEKAPLMQVRFDNTDEIINRIAKYVARLIENGSTLNIGLGKIAYALPFALLKAGTKNLAIYSEVLYDSVMDLVENGNINCSKNYYPHCMTSFILGSKEFYEFVDDNPFIEFHSTEFLLNIENIVKNNKLCSVYSAMSVDLFGQTSNHLKHVLYSGVGGQADFTYGASKIERGKSIIAIRSITKGGYSRILPVLPSGLVALRSIDVHYVVTEWGIAQLHGKTVRERVLQMIGVAHPQFRQDLLNKAKKMHLVYEDQEIPTTQDGVVVICPDIEWDFRTKSKGVIHFAPVKPTDERMIQDLYYSLSESDRVMRFFSPQKIFSHKETQSRIMCDYNTNMVIVGIVGNKEEDQRIVAAGAYYLVPNTNLVEFSVTIHEDYRKQGLGRHILNKIIEIAQEKGYEGIVGDVYVDNIAMLQILNTLPYDVVFTSDEDDSESLQFQFLFKSKKNKERIFNDIDIDL
;
A
#
# COMPACT_ATOMS: atom_id res chain seq x y z
N MET A 1 -5.72 -5.90 -48.74
CA MET A 1 -6.09 -7.10 -47.97
C MET A 1 -7.32 -7.68 -48.64
N SER A 2 -7.31 -8.96 -49.02
CA SER A 2 -8.56 -9.65 -49.40
C SER A 2 -9.54 -9.56 -48.23
N LYS A 3 -10.83 -9.43 -48.54
CA LYS A 3 -11.89 -9.39 -47.52
C LYS A 3 -11.85 -10.72 -46.73
N PHE A 4 -11.73 -10.67 -45.41
CA PHE A 4 -11.81 -11.87 -44.57
C PHE A 4 -13.25 -12.40 -44.64
N ASP A 5 -13.41 -13.65 -45.09
CA ASP A 5 -14.73 -14.29 -45.15
C ASP A 5 -15.08 -14.85 -43.78
N ILE A 6 -15.74 -14.03 -42.97
CA ILE A 6 -16.14 -14.36 -41.60
C ILE A 6 -17.20 -15.48 -41.54
N ASP A 7 -17.93 -15.73 -42.62
CA ASP A 7 -18.98 -16.77 -42.61
C ASP A 7 -18.39 -18.15 -42.90
N ASN A 8 -17.30 -18.23 -43.69
CA ASN A 8 -16.68 -19.49 -44.10
C ASN A 8 -15.22 -19.67 -43.63
N TRP A 9 -14.72 -18.85 -42.70
CA TRP A 9 -13.29 -18.85 -42.35
C TRP A 9 -12.78 -20.22 -41.86
N GLN A 10 -13.60 -21.01 -41.16
CA GLN A 10 -13.21 -22.34 -40.69
C GLN A 10 -12.99 -23.31 -41.85
N GLU A 11 -13.92 -23.37 -42.79
CA GLU A 11 -13.79 -24.26 -43.96
C GLU A 11 -12.63 -23.83 -44.87
N ILE A 12 -12.40 -22.51 -45.02
CA ILE A 12 -11.27 -21.97 -45.81
C ILE A 12 -9.91 -22.33 -45.17
N ASN A 13 -9.84 -22.44 -43.84
CA ASN A 13 -8.59 -22.64 -43.09
C ASN A 13 -8.54 -23.99 -42.37
N LYS A 14 -9.25 -24.99 -42.90
CA LYS A 14 -9.35 -26.34 -42.34
C LYS A 14 -8.00 -27.06 -42.24
N ASP A 15 -7.01 -26.64 -43.03
CA ASP A 15 -5.64 -27.12 -42.98
C ASP A 15 -4.88 -26.68 -41.72
N LYS A 16 -5.29 -25.55 -41.11
CA LYS A 16 -4.76 -25.06 -39.83
C LYS A 16 -5.48 -25.63 -38.61
N GLU A 17 -6.68 -26.18 -38.80
CA GLU A 17 -7.46 -26.76 -37.71
C GLU A 17 -6.84 -28.08 -37.25
N ILE A 18 -6.56 -28.18 -35.95
CA ILE A 18 -5.99 -29.38 -35.35
C ILE A 18 -6.89 -29.89 -34.23
N LYS A 19 -6.67 -31.14 -33.81
CA LYS A 19 -7.17 -31.62 -32.52
C LYS A 19 -6.09 -31.42 -31.45
N PRO A 20 -6.43 -31.33 -30.15
CA PRO A 20 -5.45 -31.28 -29.08
C PRO A 20 -4.40 -32.42 -29.14
N GLU A 21 -4.78 -33.60 -29.64
CA GLU A 21 -3.88 -34.74 -29.86
C GLU A 21 -2.72 -34.45 -30.82
N ASP A 22 -2.93 -33.57 -31.80
CA ASP A 22 -1.95 -33.28 -32.85
C ASP A 22 -0.77 -32.43 -32.35
N LEU A 23 -0.81 -31.96 -31.10
CA LEU A 23 0.31 -31.26 -30.47
C LEU A 23 1.62 -32.08 -30.51
N ASN A 24 1.54 -33.41 -30.49
CA ASN A 24 2.71 -34.29 -30.59
C ASN A 24 3.41 -34.27 -31.96
N LYS A 25 2.73 -33.82 -33.02
CA LYS A 25 3.31 -33.62 -34.36
C LYS A 25 3.99 -32.26 -34.49
N ILE A 26 3.56 -31.30 -33.68
CA ILE A 26 4.02 -29.90 -33.70
C ILE A 26 5.23 -29.73 -32.76
N ILE A 27 5.12 -30.23 -31.53
CA ILE A 27 6.14 -30.12 -30.50
C ILE A 27 7.20 -31.20 -30.72
N LYS A 28 8.47 -30.80 -30.77
CA LYS A 28 9.60 -31.73 -30.89
C LYS A 28 10.45 -31.74 -29.61
N PRO A 29 11.26 -32.79 -29.40
CA PRO A 29 12.24 -32.83 -28.31
C PRO A 29 13.10 -31.56 -28.24
N GLY A 30 13.37 -31.09 -27.01
CA GLY A 30 14.18 -29.89 -26.74
C GLY A 30 13.50 -28.55 -27.01
N TYR A 31 12.24 -28.53 -27.47
CA TYR A 31 11.51 -27.27 -27.72
C TYR A 31 11.22 -26.51 -26.45
N ARG A 32 11.17 -25.18 -26.55
CA ARG A 32 10.60 -24.31 -25.51
C ARG A 32 9.18 -23.93 -25.86
N ILE A 33 8.25 -24.25 -24.96
CA ILE A 33 6.83 -23.94 -25.08
C ILE A 33 6.51 -22.80 -24.12
N ALA A 34 6.02 -21.69 -24.66
CA ALA A 34 5.37 -20.65 -23.87
C ALA A 34 3.87 -20.95 -23.77
N VAL A 35 3.30 -20.71 -22.59
CA VAL A 35 1.88 -20.96 -22.33
C VAL A 35 1.23 -19.67 -21.87
N GLY A 36 0.04 -19.40 -22.40
CA GLY A 36 -0.82 -18.30 -21.96
C GLY A 36 -0.93 -18.28 -20.44
N SER A 37 -0.72 -17.09 -19.86
CA SER A 37 -0.53 -16.95 -18.42
C SER A 37 -1.86 -16.71 -17.68
N ALA A 38 -1.89 -17.02 -16.38
CA ALA A 38 -2.98 -16.74 -15.46
C ALA A 38 -4.31 -17.33 -15.96
N CYS A 39 -5.40 -16.54 -15.95
CA CYS A 39 -6.72 -17.02 -16.35
C CYS A 39 -6.86 -17.32 -17.85
N SER A 40 -5.90 -16.91 -18.68
CA SER A 40 -5.91 -17.15 -20.13
C SER A 40 -5.17 -18.43 -20.53
N GLU A 41 -4.73 -19.26 -19.57
CA GLU A 41 -4.12 -20.55 -19.87
C GLU A 41 -5.08 -21.37 -20.77
N PRO A 42 -4.63 -21.85 -21.94
CA PRO A 42 -5.45 -22.71 -22.79
C PRO A 42 -5.53 -24.11 -22.18
N LEU A 43 -6.38 -24.26 -21.15
CA LEU A 43 -6.51 -25.49 -20.36
C LEU A 43 -6.77 -26.73 -21.22
N LEU A 44 -7.50 -26.58 -22.33
CA LEU A 44 -7.74 -27.67 -23.28
C LEU A 44 -6.42 -28.25 -23.81
N LEU A 45 -5.50 -27.39 -24.23
CA LEU A 45 -4.20 -27.76 -24.78
C LEU A 45 -3.23 -28.23 -23.69
N THR A 46 -3.17 -27.53 -22.55
CA THR A 46 -2.25 -27.88 -21.46
C THR A 46 -2.65 -29.16 -20.75
N ASN A 47 -3.94 -29.43 -20.55
CA ASN A 47 -4.42 -30.72 -20.05
C ASN A 47 -3.97 -31.85 -20.97
N LYS A 48 -4.17 -31.69 -22.28
CA LYS A 48 -3.82 -32.73 -23.24
C LYS A 48 -2.33 -33.01 -23.25
N LEU A 49 -1.50 -31.96 -23.27
CA LEU A 49 -0.04 -32.06 -23.23
C LEU A 49 0.47 -32.87 -22.02
N LEU A 50 -0.18 -32.72 -20.86
CA LEU A 50 0.22 -33.36 -19.61
C LEU A 50 -0.32 -34.79 -19.44
N GLN A 51 -1.51 -35.08 -19.98
CA GLN A 51 -2.16 -36.39 -19.83
C GLN A 51 -1.46 -37.51 -20.64
N GLU A 52 -0.92 -37.18 -21.80
CA GLU A 52 -0.45 -38.17 -22.78
C GLU A 52 0.93 -38.72 -22.45
N LYS A 53 1.03 -39.85 -21.74
CA LYS A 53 2.31 -40.39 -21.25
C LYS A 53 3.24 -40.95 -22.32
N GLU A 54 2.68 -41.35 -23.46
CA GLU A 54 3.40 -42.00 -24.55
C GLU A 54 4.15 -41.02 -25.47
N TRP A 55 3.95 -39.71 -25.31
CA TRP A 55 4.59 -38.71 -26.16
C TRP A 55 6.07 -38.56 -25.79
N ASN A 56 6.96 -38.92 -26.73
CA ASN A 56 8.40 -38.79 -26.61
C ASN A 56 8.86 -37.33 -26.75
N LEU A 57 8.80 -36.58 -25.65
CA LEU A 57 9.11 -35.14 -25.59
C LEU A 57 10.30 -34.82 -24.67
N PRO A 58 11.46 -35.50 -24.75
CA PRO A 58 12.57 -35.23 -23.84
C PRO A 58 13.08 -33.79 -24.00
N ASP A 59 13.49 -33.22 -22.87
CA ASP A 59 14.06 -31.90 -22.67
C ASP A 59 13.19 -30.74 -23.17
N VAL A 60 11.89 -30.96 -23.35
CA VAL A 60 10.96 -29.88 -23.61
C VAL A 60 10.88 -28.97 -22.38
N GLN A 61 11.06 -27.68 -22.60
CA GLN A 61 10.94 -26.68 -21.54
C GLN A 61 9.60 -25.97 -21.59
N ILE A 62 8.93 -25.91 -20.44
CA ILE A 62 7.71 -25.12 -20.26
C ILE A 62 8.10 -23.78 -19.65
N CYS A 63 7.74 -22.69 -20.34
CA CYS A 63 8.01 -21.32 -19.92
C CYS A 63 6.70 -20.64 -19.53
N HIS A 64 6.55 -20.40 -18.23
CA HIS A 64 5.41 -19.70 -17.64
C HIS A 64 5.83 -18.40 -16.98
N PHE A 65 4.88 -17.47 -16.88
CA PHE A 65 5.02 -16.26 -16.08
C PHE A 65 4.19 -16.33 -14.79
N PHE A 66 2.90 -16.63 -14.89
CA PHE A 66 1.98 -16.72 -13.76
C PHE A 66 1.02 -17.89 -13.98
N THR A 67 1.10 -18.95 -13.17
CA THR A 67 0.29 -20.17 -13.34
C THR A 67 -0.77 -20.26 -12.26
N LEU A 68 -2.04 -20.44 -12.63
CA LEU A 68 -3.14 -20.60 -11.67
C LEU A 68 -3.76 -22.01 -11.69
N SER A 69 -3.46 -22.81 -12.71
CA SER A 69 -3.87 -24.21 -12.77
C SER A 69 -3.13 -25.06 -11.74
N ASN A 70 -3.78 -26.16 -11.33
CA ASN A 70 -3.17 -27.19 -10.48
C ASN A 70 -2.27 -28.17 -11.26
N HIS A 71 -1.94 -27.82 -12.50
CA HIS A 71 -1.10 -28.63 -13.37
C HIS A 71 0.29 -28.83 -12.79
N LYS A 72 0.76 -30.08 -12.87
CA LYS A 72 2.14 -30.46 -12.54
C LYS A 72 2.93 -30.57 -13.83
N PHE A 73 3.61 -29.49 -14.21
CA PHE A 73 4.48 -29.43 -15.39
C PHE A 73 5.87 -30.07 -15.16
N TYR A 74 5.99 -30.92 -14.14
CA TYR A 74 7.19 -31.69 -13.81
C TYR A 74 6.79 -33.12 -13.43
N SER A 75 7.67 -34.08 -13.67
CA SER A 75 7.44 -35.49 -13.39
C SER A 75 8.43 -36.03 -12.36
N GLU A 76 7.92 -36.78 -11.39
CA GLU A 76 8.75 -37.47 -10.38
C GLU A 76 9.49 -38.68 -10.98
N THR A 77 8.88 -39.34 -11.98
CA THR A 77 9.39 -40.59 -12.55
C THR A 77 10.06 -40.39 -13.91
N THR A 78 9.77 -39.28 -14.59
CA THR A 78 10.31 -38.93 -15.92
C THR A 78 10.78 -37.47 -15.98
N PRO A 79 11.77 -37.07 -15.17
CA PRO A 79 12.19 -35.67 -15.03
C PRO A 79 12.76 -35.06 -16.32
N THR A 80 13.20 -35.88 -17.27
CA THR A 80 13.67 -35.43 -18.59
C THR A 80 12.53 -35.12 -19.55
N ARG A 81 11.28 -35.51 -19.27
CA ARG A 81 10.16 -35.27 -20.20
C ARG A 81 9.77 -33.79 -20.24
N PHE A 82 9.77 -33.11 -19.11
CA PHE A 82 9.58 -31.66 -19.06
C PHE A 82 10.54 -31.09 -18.03
N ARG A 83 11.29 -30.06 -18.42
CA ARG A 83 12.02 -29.21 -17.47
C ARG A 83 11.37 -27.85 -17.44
N HIS A 84 10.75 -27.49 -16.33
CA HIS A 84 10.09 -26.20 -16.21
C HIS A 84 11.08 -25.10 -15.86
N ASN A 85 11.04 -23.98 -16.58
CA ASN A 85 11.75 -22.75 -16.21
C ASN A 85 10.76 -21.59 -16.14
N THR A 86 10.44 -21.18 -14.92
CA THR A 86 9.46 -20.13 -14.67
C THR A 86 10.10 -18.76 -14.57
N LEU A 87 9.43 -17.75 -15.11
CA LEU A 87 9.79 -16.33 -14.94
C LEU A 87 9.12 -15.72 -13.69
N SER A 88 8.16 -16.41 -13.08
CA SER A 88 7.64 -16.08 -11.75
C SER A 88 7.05 -17.31 -11.04
N ILE A 89 7.12 -17.34 -9.71
CA ILE A 89 6.68 -18.47 -8.86
C ILE A 89 5.22 -18.30 -8.38
N ILE A 90 4.57 -17.20 -8.76
CA ILE A 90 3.24 -16.84 -8.25
C ILE A 90 2.16 -17.78 -8.81
N GLY A 91 1.14 -18.06 -7.99
CA GLY A 91 -0.13 -18.67 -8.42
C GLY A 91 -0.25 -20.18 -8.28
N SER A 92 0.87 -20.92 -8.22
CA SER A 92 0.84 -22.39 -8.12
C SER A 92 1.66 -22.89 -6.95
N GLU A 93 1.01 -23.61 -6.03
CA GLU A 93 1.68 -24.31 -4.94
C GLU A 93 2.60 -25.41 -5.48
N GLN A 94 2.14 -26.15 -6.49
CA GLN A 94 2.94 -27.21 -7.12
C GLN A 94 4.23 -26.64 -7.72
N MET A 95 4.14 -25.47 -8.37
CA MET A 95 5.33 -24.79 -8.89
C MET A 95 6.29 -24.40 -7.77
N ARG A 96 5.76 -23.81 -6.70
CA ARG A 96 6.57 -23.43 -5.53
C ARG A 96 7.29 -24.64 -4.93
N VAL A 97 6.60 -25.77 -4.77
CA VAL A 97 7.20 -27.02 -4.29
C VAL A 97 8.30 -27.49 -5.25
N ALA A 98 8.04 -27.48 -6.56
CA ALA A 98 9.02 -27.92 -7.56
C ALA A 98 10.30 -27.09 -7.55
N ILE A 99 10.20 -25.76 -7.52
CA ILE A 99 11.36 -24.86 -7.44
C ILE A 99 12.16 -25.10 -6.17
N ASN A 100 11.51 -25.15 -5.02
CA ASN A 100 12.19 -25.28 -3.74
C ASN A 100 12.74 -26.69 -3.48
N GLN A 101 12.39 -27.68 -4.30
CA GLN A 101 12.96 -29.04 -4.30
C GLN A 101 13.99 -29.26 -5.43
N GLY A 102 14.33 -28.23 -6.20
CA GLY A 102 15.28 -28.33 -7.32
C GLY A 102 14.76 -29.12 -8.53
N LYS A 103 13.44 -29.36 -8.61
CA LYS A 103 12.76 -30.07 -9.72
C LYS A 103 12.42 -29.15 -10.88
N SER A 104 12.52 -27.84 -10.69
CA SER A 104 12.23 -26.83 -11.71
C SER A 104 13.13 -25.61 -11.48
N ASP A 105 13.31 -24.81 -12.52
CA ASP A 105 14.15 -23.62 -12.50
C ASP A 105 13.31 -22.35 -12.36
N PHE A 106 13.86 -21.36 -11.67
CA PHE A 106 13.31 -20.01 -11.59
C PHE A 106 14.36 -19.01 -12.09
N THR A 107 14.00 -18.23 -13.10
CA THR A 107 14.86 -17.18 -13.64
C THR A 107 14.44 -15.83 -13.03
N PRO A 108 15.24 -15.24 -12.12
CA PRO A 108 14.96 -13.92 -11.58
C PRO A 108 15.23 -12.84 -12.64
N ILE A 109 14.19 -12.10 -13.01
CA ILE A 109 14.25 -11.00 -13.98
C ILE A 109 13.11 -10.01 -13.70
N ASN A 110 13.34 -8.72 -13.94
CA ASN A 110 12.27 -7.72 -13.92
C ASN A 110 11.33 -7.95 -15.11
N THR A 111 10.03 -7.76 -14.91
CA THR A 111 9.05 -8.02 -15.98
C THR A 111 9.32 -7.13 -17.22
N SER A 112 9.77 -5.89 -17.02
CA SER A 112 10.18 -4.96 -18.08
C SER A 112 11.30 -5.48 -19.00
N GLU A 113 12.19 -6.35 -18.51
CA GLU A 113 13.33 -6.88 -19.27
C GLU A 113 13.00 -8.17 -20.05
N ILE A 114 11.88 -8.82 -19.74
CA ILE A 114 11.47 -10.05 -20.42
C ILE A 114 11.29 -9.85 -21.94
N PRO A 115 10.63 -8.78 -22.43
CA PRO A 115 10.54 -8.53 -23.87
C PRO A 115 11.89 -8.46 -24.57
N ARG A 116 12.86 -7.76 -23.98
CA ARG A 116 14.22 -7.67 -24.54
C ARG A 116 14.90 -9.03 -24.58
N MET A 117 14.74 -9.83 -23.53
CA MET A 117 15.31 -11.19 -23.47
C MET A 117 14.74 -12.11 -24.56
N LEU A 118 13.42 -12.08 -24.76
CA LEU A 118 12.71 -12.92 -25.74
C LEU A 118 13.03 -12.48 -27.18
N LYS A 119 12.87 -11.19 -27.49
CA LYS A 119 13.16 -10.63 -28.83
C LYS A 119 14.63 -10.74 -29.22
N GLY A 120 15.54 -10.59 -28.24
CA GLY A 120 16.97 -10.81 -28.42
C GLY A 120 17.36 -12.28 -28.61
N LYS A 121 16.40 -13.20 -28.57
CA LYS A 121 16.59 -14.66 -28.76
C LYS A 121 17.53 -15.32 -27.74
N ARG A 122 17.90 -14.63 -26.65
CA ARG A 122 18.60 -15.23 -25.50
C ARG A 122 17.75 -16.34 -24.88
N TYR A 123 16.44 -16.17 -24.94
CA TYR A 123 15.45 -17.17 -24.55
C TYR A 123 14.46 -17.41 -25.69
N LYS A 124 14.82 -18.29 -26.62
CA LYS A 124 14.00 -18.60 -27.81
C LYS A 124 12.76 -19.41 -27.42
N ILE A 125 11.59 -18.98 -27.90
CA ILE A 125 10.31 -19.71 -27.79
C ILE A 125 10.05 -20.42 -29.14
N ASP A 126 9.87 -21.74 -29.09
CA ASP A 126 9.58 -22.54 -30.29
C ASP A 126 8.09 -22.62 -30.58
N VAL A 127 7.26 -22.76 -29.54
CA VAL A 127 5.80 -22.87 -29.64
C VAL A 127 5.16 -21.98 -28.59
N ALA A 128 4.17 -21.17 -28.96
CA ALA A 128 3.28 -20.48 -28.03
C ALA A 128 1.90 -21.14 -28.06
N LEU A 129 1.44 -21.59 -26.89
CA LEU A 129 0.07 -22.05 -26.68
C LEU A 129 -0.73 -20.90 -26.08
N ILE A 130 -1.68 -20.37 -26.84
CA ILE A 130 -2.50 -19.22 -26.41
C ILE A 130 -3.99 -19.52 -26.49
N GLN A 131 -4.78 -18.68 -25.85
CA GLN A 131 -6.23 -18.69 -25.96
C GLN A 131 -6.70 -17.32 -26.47
N VAL A 132 -7.59 -17.31 -27.45
CA VAL A 132 -8.04 -16.09 -28.13
C VAL A 132 -9.55 -16.11 -28.40
N SER A 133 -10.13 -14.94 -28.66
CA SER A 133 -11.50 -14.82 -29.19
C SER A 133 -11.58 -15.33 -30.63
N PRO A 134 -12.78 -15.65 -31.14
CA PRO A 134 -13.00 -15.82 -32.58
C PRO A 134 -12.55 -14.59 -33.39
N PRO A 135 -12.16 -14.78 -34.67
CA PRO A 135 -11.81 -13.67 -35.53
C PRO A 135 -13.03 -12.78 -35.80
N ASP A 136 -12.82 -11.47 -35.91
CA ASP A 136 -13.85 -10.54 -36.35
C ASP A 136 -13.95 -10.46 -37.89
N LYS A 137 -14.85 -9.61 -38.40
CA LYS A 137 -15.05 -9.39 -39.85
C LYS A 137 -13.80 -8.93 -40.61
N ASN A 138 -12.77 -8.46 -39.91
CA ASN A 138 -11.51 -8.03 -40.47
C ASN A 138 -10.39 -9.07 -40.28
N GLY A 139 -10.71 -10.24 -39.69
CA GLY A 139 -9.77 -11.32 -39.44
C GLY A 139 -8.92 -11.13 -38.19
N TYR A 140 -9.32 -10.27 -37.24
CA TYR A 140 -8.63 -10.11 -35.97
C TYR A 140 -9.27 -10.96 -34.87
N CYS A 141 -8.46 -11.82 -34.25
CA CYS A 141 -8.76 -12.38 -32.94
C CYS A 141 -8.27 -11.42 -31.84
N SER A 142 -8.72 -11.61 -30.61
CA SER A 142 -8.20 -10.91 -29.42
C SER A 142 -7.54 -11.89 -28.45
N LEU A 143 -6.39 -11.51 -27.88
CA LEU A 143 -5.76 -12.19 -26.73
C LEU A 143 -6.62 -12.11 -25.45
N GLY A 144 -7.65 -11.27 -25.46
CA GLY A 144 -8.67 -11.18 -24.43
C GLY A 144 -8.13 -10.73 -23.09
N ILE A 145 -8.42 -11.50 -22.04
CA ILE A 145 -8.22 -11.11 -20.64
C ILE A 145 -6.73 -11.03 -20.20
N ASN A 146 -5.78 -11.43 -21.06
CA ASN A 146 -4.36 -11.34 -20.77
C ASN A 146 -3.54 -11.05 -22.02
N VAL A 147 -3.11 -9.79 -22.14
CA VAL A 147 -2.24 -9.30 -23.21
C VAL A 147 -0.80 -9.27 -22.73
N GLY A 148 -0.50 -8.58 -21.63
CA GLY A 148 0.84 -8.29 -21.08
C GLY A 148 1.99 -9.13 -21.63
N ILE A 149 2.32 -10.21 -20.92
CA ILE A 149 3.42 -11.09 -21.29
C ILE A 149 3.06 -12.03 -22.44
N ASN A 150 1.77 -12.41 -22.55
CA ASN A 150 1.29 -13.30 -23.60
C ASN A 150 1.61 -12.75 -24.98
N ARG A 151 1.31 -11.47 -25.22
CA ARG A 151 1.63 -10.76 -26.45
C ARG A 151 3.11 -10.86 -26.79
N THR A 152 3.95 -10.60 -25.80
CA THR A 152 5.42 -10.66 -25.97
C THR A 152 5.89 -12.08 -26.32
N MET A 153 5.33 -13.10 -25.66
CA MET A 153 5.65 -14.50 -25.91
C MET A 153 5.15 -14.96 -27.28
N THR A 154 3.93 -14.58 -27.67
CA THR A 154 3.34 -14.87 -28.98
C THR A 154 4.15 -14.25 -30.11
N ASP A 155 4.46 -12.95 -30.01
CA ASP A 155 5.24 -12.24 -31.03
C ASP A 155 6.68 -12.78 -31.18
N SER A 156 7.20 -13.46 -30.14
CA SER A 156 8.55 -14.05 -30.13
C SER A 156 8.57 -15.53 -30.52
N ALA A 157 7.41 -16.17 -30.62
CA ALA A 157 7.30 -17.60 -30.90
C ALA A 157 7.49 -17.89 -32.38
N ARG A 158 8.06 -19.07 -32.69
CA ARG A 158 8.14 -19.55 -34.08
C ARG A 158 6.83 -20.16 -34.57
N ILE A 159 6.09 -20.83 -33.69
CA ILE A 159 4.82 -21.48 -34.00
C ILE A 159 3.77 -21.02 -32.98
N ILE A 160 2.62 -20.58 -33.45
CA ILE A 160 1.50 -20.14 -32.63
C ILE A 160 0.37 -21.16 -32.76
N VAL A 161 0.03 -21.80 -31.65
CA VAL A 161 -1.13 -22.69 -31.54
C VAL A 161 -2.18 -22.03 -30.66
N ALA A 162 -3.33 -21.71 -31.25
CA ALA A 162 -4.39 -20.97 -30.56
C ALA A 162 -5.59 -21.87 -30.23
N HIS A 163 -6.02 -21.84 -28.97
CA HIS A 163 -7.37 -22.24 -28.61
C HIS A 163 -8.31 -21.05 -28.85
N ILE A 164 -9.11 -21.13 -29.92
CA ILE A 164 -10.13 -20.14 -30.23
C ILE A 164 -11.37 -20.47 -29.41
N ASN A 165 -11.65 -19.64 -28.41
CA ASN A 165 -12.74 -19.82 -27.46
C ASN A 165 -13.76 -18.68 -27.60
N PRO A 166 -15.01 -18.96 -28.02
CA PRO A 166 -16.08 -17.95 -28.09
C PRO A 166 -16.42 -17.27 -26.76
N ASN A 167 -16.00 -17.81 -25.62
CA ASN A 167 -16.16 -17.16 -24.32
C ASN A 167 -15.03 -16.17 -24.00
N MET A 168 -13.96 -16.10 -24.81
CA MET A 168 -12.87 -15.14 -24.61
C MET A 168 -13.32 -13.73 -25.06
N PRO A 169 -13.34 -12.73 -24.15
CA PRO A 169 -13.72 -11.36 -24.49
C PRO A 169 -12.82 -10.77 -25.57
N ARG A 170 -13.40 -9.94 -26.43
CA ARG A 170 -12.70 -9.08 -27.36
C ARG A 170 -12.31 -7.78 -26.66
N THR A 171 -11.24 -7.83 -25.88
CA THR A 171 -10.73 -6.65 -25.15
C THR A 171 -10.10 -5.62 -26.09
N MET A 172 -10.12 -4.34 -25.73
CA MET A 172 -9.53 -3.23 -26.50
C MET A 172 -8.02 -3.05 -26.22
N GLY A 173 -7.37 -2.15 -26.97
CA GLY A 173 -5.94 -1.83 -26.84
C GLY A 173 -5.06 -2.64 -27.80
N ASN A 174 -3.87 -3.05 -27.33
CA ASN A 174 -2.92 -3.87 -28.08
C ASN A 174 -3.20 -5.39 -27.95
N SER A 175 -4.47 -5.76 -27.86
CA SER A 175 -4.95 -7.13 -27.66
C SER A 175 -5.09 -7.94 -28.95
N PHE A 176 -5.19 -7.27 -30.11
CA PHE A 176 -5.51 -7.92 -31.37
C PHE A 176 -4.34 -8.67 -32.00
N ILE A 177 -4.63 -9.84 -32.57
CA ILE A 177 -3.75 -10.67 -33.40
C ILE A 177 -4.51 -11.05 -34.68
N LEU A 178 -3.83 -11.01 -35.84
CA LEU A 178 -4.45 -11.44 -37.09
C LEU A 178 -4.54 -12.97 -37.12
N PHE A 179 -5.70 -13.51 -37.50
CA PHE A 179 -5.90 -14.95 -37.65
C PHE A 179 -4.87 -15.60 -38.60
N LYS A 180 -4.45 -14.87 -39.64
CA LYS A 180 -3.45 -15.37 -40.59
C LYS A 180 -2.10 -15.69 -39.93
N ASP A 181 -1.76 -15.00 -38.83
CA ASP A 181 -0.50 -15.14 -38.10
C ASP A 181 -0.57 -16.31 -37.08
N ILE A 182 -1.74 -16.95 -36.92
CA ILE A 182 -1.90 -18.18 -36.16
C ILE A 182 -1.58 -19.36 -37.08
N ASP A 183 -0.63 -20.22 -36.67
CA ASP A 183 -0.21 -21.38 -37.46
C ASP A 183 -1.21 -22.54 -37.36
N TYR A 184 -1.67 -22.83 -36.15
CA TYR A 184 -2.65 -23.89 -35.89
C TYR A 184 -3.70 -23.44 -34.89
N TYR A 185 -4.92 -23.93 -35.02
CA TYR A 185 -5.98 -23.62 -34.06
C TYR A 185 -6.82 -24.83 -33.65
N VAL A 186 -7.39 -24.75 -32.45
CA VAL A 186 -8.50 -25.59 -31.97
C VAL A 186 -9.66 -24.66 -31.69
N TYR A 187 -10.82 -24.88 -32.33
CA TYR A 187 -12.02 -24.10 -32.06
C TYR A 187 -12.92 -24.85 -31.08
N GLU A 188 -12.99 -24.39 -29.84
CA GLU A 188 -13.81 -25.05 -28.82
C GLU A 188 -14.29 -24.05 -27.77
N LYS A 189 -15.60 -24.10 -27.45
CA LYS A 189 -16.18 -23.31 -26.37
C LYS A 189 -15.84 -23.94 -25.03
N ALA A 190 -15.10 -23.22 -24.19
CA ALA A 190 -14.73 -23.66 -22.84
C ALA A 190 -14.96 -22.55 -21.82
N PRO A 191 -15.28 -22.87 -20.55
CA PRO A 191 -15.33 -21.87 -19.49
C PRO A 191 -13.94 -21.25 -19.27
N LEU A 192 -13.89 -19.92 -19.11
CA LEU A 192 -12.66 -19.25 -18.69
C LEU A 192 -12.41 -19.48 -17.21
N MET A 193 -11.13 -19.59 -16.85
CA MET A 193 -10.72 -19.67 -15.45
C MET A 193 -11.11 -18.37 -14.74
N GLN A 194 -11.69 -18.49 -13.54
CA GLN A 194 -12.08 -17.36 -12.71
C GLN A 194 -11.25 -17.37 -11.42
N VAL A 195 -10.95 -16.18 -10.91
CA VAL A 195 -10.34 -16.00 -9.59
C VAL A 195 -11.32 -15.20 -8.75
N ARG A 196 -11.77 -15.80 -7.65
CA ARG A 196 -12.62 -15.13 -6.67
C ARG A 196 -11.84 -14.91 -5.40
N PHE A 197 -11.88 -13.70 -4.89
CA PHE A 197 -11.39 -13.40 -3.56
C PHE A 197 -12.55 -13.50 -2.58
N ASP A 198 -12.47 -14.45 -1.65
CA ASP A 198 -13.41 -14.48 -0.51
C ASP A 198 -13.36 -13.15 0.24
N ASN A 199 -14.49 -12.78 0.87
CA ASN A 199 -14.67 -11.58 1.67
C ASN A 199 -13.39 -11.19 2.43
N THR A 200 -13.00 -9.93 2.28
CA THR A 200 -11.85 -9.35 2.95
C THR A 200 -12.07 -9.35 4.46
N ASP A 201 -11.06 -9.76 5.22
CA ASP A 201 -11.12 -9.72 6.68
C ASP A 201 -10.89 -8.30 7.23
N GLU A 202 -11.20 -8.08 8.50
CA GLU A 202 -11.06 -6.77 9.16
C GLU A 202 -9.64 -6.20 9.10
N ILE A 203 -8.62 -7.06 9.19
CA ILE A 203 -7.21 -6.66 9.12
C ILE A 203 -6.90 -6.12 7.72
N ILE A 204 -7.31 -6.82 6.66
CA ILE A 204 -7.14 -6.40 5.28
C ILE A 204 -7.92 -5.10 5.01
N ASN A 205 -9.16 -5.01 5.49
CA ASN A 205 -9.98 -3.81 5.32
C ASN A 205 -9.36 -2.60 6.03
N ARG A 206 -8.77 -2.80 7.21
CA ARG A 206 -8.05 -1.74 7.93
C ARG A 206 -6.80 -1.29 7.17
N ILE A 207 -6.00 -2.22 6.64
CA ILE A 207 -4.85 -1.89 5.78
C ILE A 207 -5.30 -1.10 4.56
N ALA A 208 -6.34 -1.56 3.85
CA ALA A 208 -6.88 -0.87 2.67
C ALA A 208 -7.39 0.54 3.01
N LYS A 209 -8.02 0.74 4.18
CA LYS A 209 -8.42 2.07 4.68
C LYS A 209 -7.19 2.99 4.84
N TYR A 210 -6.10 2.50 5.44
CA TYR A 210 -4.88 3.30 5.58
C TYR A 210 -4.21 3.61 4.23
N VAL A 211 -4.16 2.64 3.32
CA VAL A 211 -3.65 2.89 1.96
C VAL A 211 -4.51 3.93 1.24
N ALA A 212 -5.84 3.85 1.36
CA ALA A 212 -6.75 4.83 0.75
C ALA A 212 -6.53 6.26 1.27
N ARG A 213 -6.13 6.45 2.55
CA ARG A 213 -5.76 7.77 3.09
C ARG A 213 -4.55 8.40 2.36
N LEU A 214 -3.68 7.59 1.76
CA LEU A 214 -2.53 8.07 1.00
C LEU A 214 -2.85 8.43 -0.46
N ILE A 215 -4.01 8.02 -0.97
CA ILE A 215 -4.38 8.20 -2.37
C ILE A 215 -5.27 9.42 -2.49
N GLU A 216 -4.87 10.34 -3.35
CA GLU A 216 -5.57 11.61 -3.52
C GLU A 216 -6.52 11.59 -4.70
N ASN A 217 -7.43 12.57 -4.76
CA ASN A 217 -8.17 12.86 -5.97
C ASN A 217 -7.21 13.17 -7.14
N GLY A 218 -7.53 12.64 -8.31
CA GLY A 218 -6.70 12.79 -9.50
C GLY A 218 -5.53 11.80 -9.61
N SER A 219 -5.31 10.91 -8.63
CA SER A 219 -4.21 9.94 -8.67
C SER A 219 -4.44 8.81 -9.65
N THR A 220 -3.35 8.33 -10.26
CA THR A 220 -3.33 7.10 -11.04
C THR A 220 -3.01 5.91 -10.14
N LEU A 221 -3.81 4.84 -10.21
CA LEU A 221 -3.59 3.62 -9.43
C LEU A 221 -2.78 2.59 -10.23
N ASN A 222 -1.79 2.04 -9.56
CA ASN A 222 -1.11 0.81 -9.92
C ASN A 222 -1.25 -0.16 -8.74
N ILE A 223 -1.90 -1.30 -8.94
CA ILE A 223 -2.18 -2.26 -7.87
C ILE A 223 -1.56 -3.62 -8.20
N GLY A 224 -0.88 -4.21 -7.21
CA GLY A 224 -0.27 -5.53 -7.33
C GLY A 224 -1.27 -6.68 -7.10
N LEU A 225 -0.72 -7.88 -6.88
CA LEU A 225 -1.52 -9.06 -6.62
C LEU A 225 -1.93 -9.20 -5.14
N GLY A 226 -3.13 -9.72 -4.89
CA GLY A 226 -3.55 -10.25 -3.60
C GLY A 226 -4.70 -9.51 -2.92
N LYS A 227 -5.08 -9.98 -1.72
CA LYS A 227 -6.31 -9.53 -1.05
C LYS A 227 -6.33 -8.05 -0.67
N ILE A 228 -5.17 -7.44 -0.38
CA ILE A 228 -5.10 -6.01 -0.04
C ILE A 228 -5.35 -5.16 -1.29
N ALA A 229 -4.73 -5.52 -2.42
CA ALA A 229 -4.98 -4.86 -3.70
C ALA A 229 -6.44 -5.01 -4.14
N TYR A 230 -7.02 -6.20 -3.95
CA TYR A 230 -8.45 -6.45 -4.18
C TYR A 230 -9.36 -5.58 -3.29
N ALA A 231 -9.01 -5.36 -2.02
CA ALA A 231 -9.79 -4.58 -1.07
C ALA A 231 -9.72 -3.06 -1.28
N LEU A 232 -8.64 -2.57 -1.90
CA LEU A 232 -8.35 -1.15 -2.01
C LEU A 232 -9.43 -0.36 -2.77
N PRO A 233 -9.95 -0.82 -3.93
CA PRO A 233 -11.07 -0.16 -4.61
C PRO A 233 -12.27 0.15 -3.72
N PHE A 234 -12.69 -0.80 -2.87
CA PHE A 234 -13.81 -0.59 -1.94
C PHE A 234 -13.48 0.48 -0.89
N ALA A 235 -12.24 0.52 -0.40
CA ALA A 235 -11.81 1.54 0.55
C ALA A 235 -11.78 2.94 -0.09
N LEU A 236 -11.33 3.05 -1.34
CA LEU A 236 -11.33 4.31 -2.10
C LEU A 236 -12.75 4.83 -2.38
N LEU A 237 -13.67 3.93 -2.70
CA LEU A 237 -15.09 4.25 -2.89
C LEU A 237 -15.69 4.81 -1.58
N LYS A 238 -15.46 4.14 -0.45
CA LYS A 238 -15.91 4.59 0.88
C LYS A 238 -15.28 5.92 1.28
N ALA A 239 -14.01 6.15 0.92
CA ALA A 239 -13.32 7.42 1.15
C ALA A 239 -13.84 8.56 0.24
N GLY A 240 -14.67 8.26 -0.76
CA GLY A 240 -15.19 9.25 -1.69
C GLY A 240 -14.13 9.82 -2.63
N THR A 241 -13.09 9.03 -2.94
CA THR A 241 -11.97 9.47 -3.81
C THR A 241 -12.44 9.56 -5.26
N LYS A 242 -12.14 10.66 -5.95
CA LYS A 242 -12.66 10.99 -7.29
C LYS A 242 -11.56 11.27 -8.31
N ASN A 243 -11.92 11.19 -9.58
CA ASN A 243 -11.07 11.49 -10.73
C ASN A 243 -9.81 10.62 -10.78
N LEU A 244 -9.94 9.37 -10.34
CA LEU A 244 -8.88 8.39 -10.39
C LEU A 244 -8.62 7.96 -11.84
N ALA A 245 -7.39 7.51 -12.08
CA ALA A 245 -7.00 6.83 -13.30
C ALA A 245 -6.44 5.44 -12.98
N ILE A 246 -6.39 4.58 -13.99
CA ILE A 246 -5.78 3.24 -13.89
C ILE A 246 -4.61 3.13 -14.85
N TYR A 247 -3.45 2.74 -14.31
CA TYR A 247 -2.29 2.33 -15.09
C TYR A 247 -1.59 1.20 -14.30
N SER A 248 -2.05 -0.03 -14.51
CA SER A 248 -1.75 -1.17 -13.63
C SER A 248 -1.47 -2.44 -14.44
N GLU A 249 -0.55 -3.30 -14.01
CA GLU A 249 -0.35 -4.59 -14.69
C GLU A 249 -1.61 -5.46 -14.63
N VAL A 250 -2.24 -5.50 -13.46
CA VAL A 250 -3.40 -6.33 -13.15
C VAL A 250 -4.57 -5.49 -12.64
N LEU A 251 -5.78 -5.91 -13.00
CA LEU A 251 -7.02 -5.43 -12.39
C LEU A 251 -7.89 -6.59 -11.90
N TYR A 252 -8.76 -6.23 -10.95
CA TYR A 252 -9.76 -7.09 -10.34
C TYR A 252 -11.15 -6.57 -10.63
N ASP A 253 -12.14 -7.45 -10.52
CA ASP A 253 -13.57 -7.12 -10.57
C ASP A 253 -13.98 -6.07 -9.53
N SER A 254 -13.24 -5.92 -8.43
CA SER A 254 -13.49 -4.86 -7.44
C SER A 254 -13.35 -3.42 -7.95
N VAL A 255 -12.78 -3.20 -9.16
CA VAL A 255 -12.73 -1.87 -9.76
C VAL A 255 -14.01 -1.46 -10.48
N MET A 256 -14.92 -2.41 -10.77
CA MET A 256 -16.13 -2.16 -11.56
C MET A 256 -16.98 -1.04 -10.96
N ASP A 257 -17.29 -1.11 -9.66
CA ASP A 257 -18.07 -0.09 -8.96
C ASP A 257 -17.44 1.31 -9.04
N LEU A 258 -16.11 1.42 -9.01
CA LEU A 258 -15.43 2.71 -9.12
C LEU A 258 -15.51 3.28 -10.54
N VAL A 259 -15.49 2.42 -11.57
CA VAL A 259 -15.67 2.84 -12.96
C VAL A 259 -17.12 3.27 -13.20
N GLU A 260 -18.09 2.45 -12.79
CA GLU A 260 -19.52 2.72 -12.98
C GLU A 260 -19.99 3.98 -12.24
N ASN A 261 -19.46 4.23 -11.03
CA ASN A 261 -19.75 5.45 -10.27
C ASN A 261 -18.97 6.70 -10.75
N GLY A 262 -18.11 6.56 -11.76
CA GLY A 262 -17.31 7.66 -12.32
C GLY A 262 -16.17 8.15 -11.40
N ASN A 263 -15.88 7.42 -10.32
CA ASN A 263 -14.71 7.68 -9.47
C ASN A 263 -13.41 7.46 -10.25
N ILE A 264 -13.37 6.42 -11.09
CA ILE A 264 -12.33 6.21 -12.10
C ILE A 264 -12.85 6.76 -13.43
N ASN A 265 -12.19 7.78 -13.95
CA ASN A 265 -12.56 8.40 -15.23
C ASN A 265 -11.35 8.82 -16.08
N CYS A 266 -10.13 8.65 -15.57
CA CYS A 266 -8.87 8.96 -16.24
C CYS A 266 -8.70 10.41 -16.75
N SER A 267 -9.64 11.32 -16.44
CA SER A 267 -9.68 12.69 -16.98
C SER A 267 -8.54 13.61 -16.51
N LYS A 268 -7.81 13.21 -15.46
CA LYS A 268 -6.66 13.94 -14.88
C LYS A 268 -5.33 13.29 -15.21
N ASN A 269 -5.32 12.26 -16.05
CA ASN A 269 -4.13 11.51 -16.41
C ASN A 269 -3.74 11.72 -17.87
N TYR A 270 -2.50 11.40 -18.22
CA TYR A 270 -2.04 11.46 -19.61
C TYR A 270 -2.80 10.47 -20.51
N TYR A 271 -3.03 9.25 -20.01
CA TYR A 271 -3.84 8.25 -20.70
C TYR A 271 -5.31 8.43 -20.33
N PRO A 272 -6.22 8.67 -21.30
CA PRO A 272 -7.64 8.91 -21.04
C PRO A 272 -8.48 7.62 -20.89
N HIS A 273 -7.82 6.46 -20.80
CA HIS A 273 -8.43 5.13 -20.66
C HIS A 273 -7.84 4.41 -19.45
N CYS A 274 -8.53 3.38 -18.96
CA CYS A 274 -7.96 2.43 -18.00
C CYS A 274 -6.92 1.56 -18.71
N MET A 275 -5.65 1.72 -18.35
CA MET A 275 -4.55 0.97 -18.96
C MET A 275 -4.21 -0.25 -18.10
N THR A 276 -4.40 -1.45 -18.65
CA THR A 276 -4.02 -2.70 -17.99
C THR A 276 -3.24 -3.65 -18.88
N SER A 277 -2.66 -4.71 -18.33
CA SER A 277 -2.05 -5.78 -19.12
C SER A 277 -2.83 -7.10 -19.06
N PHE A 278 -3.44 -7.41 -17.92
CA PHE A 278 -4.34 -8.55 -17.74
C PHE A 278 -5.34 -8.31 -16.60
N ILE A 279 -6.35 -9.16 -16.52
CA ILE A 279 -7.34 -9.14 -15.44
C ILE A 279 -7.50 -10.50 -14.77
N LEU A 280 -7.91 -10.45 -13.51
CA LEU A 280 -8.30 -11.61 -12.70
C LEU A 280 -9.66 -11.32 -12.09
N GLY A 281 -10.66 -12.18 -12.28
CA GLY A 281 -11.94 -11.94 -11.64
C GLY A 281 -13.01 -12.94 -12.00
N SER A 282 -14.23 -12.47 -11.86
CA SER A 282 -15.45 -13.19 -12.15
C SER A 282 -15.80 -13.19 -13.64
N LYS A 283 -16.82 -13.97 -14.01
CA LYS A 283 -17.40 -13.96 -15.35
C LYS A 283 -17.99 -12.59 -15.71
N GLU A 284 -18.62 -11.95 -14.74
CA GLU A 284 -19.25 -10.64 -14.88
C GLU A 284 -18.19 -9.58 -15.26
N PHE A 285 -16.99 -9.66 -14.71
CA PHE A 285 -15.91 -8.76 -15.08
C PHE A 285 -15.36 -9.03 -16.49
N TYR A 286 -15.34 -10.29 -16.92
CA TYR A 286 -14.96 -10.64 -18.29
C TYR A 286 -15.97 -10.11 -19.31
N GLU A 287 -17.27 -10.15 -19.00
CA GLU A 287 -18.33 -9.54 -19.80
C GLU A 287 -18.23 -8.01 -19.80
N PHE A 288 -17.89 -7.40 -18.65
CA PHE A 288 -17.75 -5.95 -18.52
C PHE A 288 -16.62 -5.34 -19.38
N VAL A 289 -15.54 -6.09 -19.62
CA VAL A 289 -14.42 -5.64 -20.46
C VAL A 289 -14.58 -5.98 -21.95
N ASP A 290 -15.58 -6.79 -22.29
CA ASP A 290 -15.83 -7.21 -23.67
C ASP A 290 -16.25 -6.03 -24.53
N ASP A 291 -15.50 -5.77 -25.61
CA ASP A 291 -15.66 -4.63 -26.50
C ASP A 291 -15.75 -3.23 -25.82
N ASN A 292 -15.24 -3.10 -24.59
CA ASN A 292 -15.30 -1.86 -23.83
C ASN A 292 -14.13 -0.90 -24.18
N PRO A 293 -14.37 0.25 -24.84
CA PRO A 293 -13.31 1.18 -25.28
C PRO A 293 -12.68 1.97 -24.14
N PHE A 294 -13.26 1.97 -22.94
CA PHE A 294 -12.67 2.66 -21.80
C PHE A 294 -11.53 1.85 -21.15
N ILE A 295 -11.44 0.54 -21.41
CA ILE A 295 -10.46 -0.34 -20.78
C ILE A 295 -9.58 -0.96 -21.87
N GLU A 296 -8.32 -0.53 -21.90
CA GLU A 296 -7.35 -0.98 -22.88
C GLU A 296 -6.31 -1.92 -22.27
N PHE A 297 -6.06 -3.01 -22.97
CA PHE A 297 -5.07 -4.01 -22.61
C PHE A 297 -3.82 -3.85 -23.44
N HIS A 298 -2.67 -3.74 -22.79
CA HIS A 298 -1.38 -3.45 -23.41
C HIS A 298 -0.33 -4.48 -23.05
N SER A 299 0.68 -4.59 -23.91
CA SER A 299 1.81 -5.50 -23.69
C SER A 299 2.64 -5.07 -22.47
N THR A 300 3.37 -6.03 -21.90
CA THR A 300 4.34 -5.80 -20.84
C THR A 300 5.37 -4.73 -21.24
N GLU A 301 5.85 -4.77 -22.48
CA GLU A 301 6.83 -3.83 -23.02
C GLU A 301 6.31 -2.39 -23.02
N PHE A 302 5.04 -2.17 -23.37
CA PHE A 302 4.45 -0.83 -23.34
C PHE A 302 4.22 -0.37 -21.91
N LEU A 303 3.56 -1.20 -21.10
CA LEU A 303 3.05 -0.80 -19.81
C LEU A 303 4.19 -0.54 -18.80
N LEU A 304 5.22 -1.39 -18.82
CA LEU A 304 6.35 -1.32 -17.88
C LEU A 304 7.53 -0.48 -18.39
N ASN A 305 7.40 0.15 -19.56
CA ASN A 305 8.39 1.13 -19.99
C ASN A 305 8.33 2.36 -19.08
N ILE A 306 9.45 2.70 -18.45
CA ILE A 306 9.58 3.85 -17.56
C ILE A 306 9.09 5.14 -18.22
N GLU A 307 9.36 5.37 -19.50
CA GLU A 307 8.92 6.57 -20.22
C GLU A 307 7.39 6.67 -20.31
N ASN A 308 6.67 5.55 -20.30
CA ASN A 308 5.21 5.54 -20.27
C ASN A 308 4.68 5.62 -18.85
N ILE A 309 5.35 5.00 -17.87
CA ILE A 309 4.97 5.10 -16.46
C ILE A 309 5.03 6.57 -16.00
N VAL A 310 6.12 7.29 -16.27
CA VAL A 310 6.34 8.66 -15.77
C VAL A 310 5.41 9.72 -16.37
N LYS A 311 4.66 9.39 -17.43
CA LYS A 311 3.62 10.28 -17.98
C LYS A 311 2.38 10.34 -17.09
N ASN A 312 2.21 9.40 -16.17
CA ASN A 312 1.02 9.33 -15.33
C ASN A 312 1.01 10.41 -14.24
N ASN A 313 -0.18 10.85 -13.84
CA ASN A 313 -0.36 11.86 -12.79
C ASN A 313 -0.44 11.22 -11.40
N LYS A 314 0.43 11.65 -10.47
CA LYS A 314 0.45 11.20 -9.06
C LYS A 314 0.31 9.67 -8.91
N LEU A 315 1.06 8.90 -9.69
CA LEU A 315 0.96 7.44 -9.71
C LEU A 315 1.23 6.86 -8.31
N CYS A 316 0.26 6.13 -7.79
CA CYS A 316 0.35 5.42 -6.52
C CYS A 316 0.50 3.92 -6.82
N SER A 317 1.71 3.40 -6.61
CA SER A 317 2.04 1.99 -6.75
C SER A 317 1.85 1.27 -5.42
N VAL A 318 0.91 0.31 -5.38
CA VAL A 318 0.52 -0.43 -4.17
C VAL A 318 0.81 -1.90 -4.36
N TYR A 319 1.87 -2.39 -3.72
CA TYR A 319 2.27 -3.80 -3.73
C TYR A 319 2.27 -4.40 -2.32
N SER A 320 2.32 -5.73 -2.25
CA SER A 320 2.62 -6.46 -1.02
C SER A 320 4.03 -7.05 -1.09
N ALA A 321 4.54 -7.49 0.05
CA ALA A 321 5.82 -8.21 0.16
C ALA A 321 5.63 -9.41 1.08
N MET A 322 6.58 -10.35 1.12
CA MET A 322 6.59 -11.44 2.10
C MET A 322 7.03 -10.96 3.49
N SER A 323 8.05 -10.10 3.55
CA SER A 323 8.51 -9.41 4.75
C SER A 323 9.17 -8.08 4.38
N VAL A 324 9.31 -7.20 5.37
CA VAL A 324 10.01 -5.93 5.28
C VAL A 324 10.94 -5.78 6.48
N ASP A 325 12.16 -5.27 6.29
CA ASP A 325 13.06 -4.99 7.42
C ASP A 325 12.94 -3.56 7.97
N LEU A 326 13.65 -3.27 9.07
CA LEU A 326 13.62 -1.95 9.71
C LEU A 326 14.18 -0.81 8.84
N PHE A 327 14.91 -1.13 7.77
CA PHE A 327 15.40 -0.15 6.79
C PHE A 327 14.37 0.13 5.70
N GLY A 328 13.37 -0.74 5.54
CA GLY A 328 12.35 -0.68 4.48
C GLY A 328 12.66 -1.58 3.27
N GLN A 329 13.67 -2.44 3.33
CA GLN A 329 13.93 -3.41 2.26
C GLN A 329 12.86 -4.49 2.29
N THR A 330 12.43 -4.98 1.13
CA THR A 330 11.37 -5.99 1.02
C THR A 330 11.88 -7.30 0.44
N SER A 331 11.24 -8.40 0.82
CA SER A 331 11.54 -9.73 0.28
C SER A 331 10.29 -10.39 -0.32
N ASN A 332 10.54 -11.32 -1.24
CA ASN A 332 9.53 -12.21 -1.86
C ASN A 332 9.75 -13.68 -1.49
N HIS A 333 10.44 -13.92 -0.38
CA HIS A 333 10.75 -15.24 0.15
C HIS A 333 10.45 -15.28 1.66
N LEU A 334 10.23 -16.47 2.21
CA LEU A 334 10.11 -16.66 3.65
C LEU A 334 11.22 -17.61 4.10
N LYS A 335 12.14 -17.10 4.93
CA LYS A 335 13.39 -17.78 5.28
C LYS A 335 14.20 -18.10 4.02
N HIS A 336 14.31 -19.37 3.63
CA HIS A 336 15.00 -19.81 2.41
C HIS A 336 14.03 -20.23 1.29
N VAL A 337 12.72 -20.21 1.55
CA VAL A 337 11.72 -20.68 0.59
C VAL A 337 11.34 -19.53 -0.33
N LEU A 338 11.53 -19.71 -1.63
CA LEU A 338 11.11 -18.75 -2.65
C LEU A 338 9.59 -18.81 -2.82
N TYR A 339 8.91 -17.67 -2.70
CA TYR A 339 7.45 -17.59 -2.81
C TYR A 339 6.95 -16.93 -4.09
N SER A 340 7.62 -15.90 -4.56
CA SER A 340 7.18 -15.15 -5.75
C SER A 340 8.36 -14.70 -6.59
N GLY A 341 8.06 -14.23 -7.80
CA GLY A 341 9.02 -13.46 -8.61
C GLY A 341 9.03 -11.98 -8.23
N VAL A 342 9.92 -11.20 -8.86
CA VAL A 342 9.99 -9.74 -8.68
C VAL A 342 8.77 -9.06 -9.34
N GLY A 343 8.30 -9.57 -10.48
CA GLY A 343 7.20 -8.97 -11.23
C GLY A 343 7.54 -7.56 -11.73
N GLY A 344 6.53 -6.75 -12.03
CA GLY A 344 6.71 -5.32 -12.34
C GLY A 344 6.79 -4.42 -11.10
N GLN A 345 6.88 -4.99 -9.90
CA GLN A 345 6.91 -4.24 -8.64
C GLN A 345 8.06 -3.22 -8.61
N ALA A 346 9.26 -3.63 -9.03
CA ALA A 346 10.42 -2.75 -9.08
C ALA A 346 10.25 -1.63 -10.11
N ASP A 347 9.69 -1.95 -11.28
CA ASP A 347 9.51 -1.00 -12.39
C ASP A 347 8.52 0.10 -12.02
N PHE A 348 7.34 -0.26 -11.48
CA PHE A 348 6.34 0.71 -11.07
C PHE A 348 6.72 1.51 -9.84
N THR A 349 7.40 0.87 -8.88
CA THR A 349 7.93 1.57 -7.71
C THR A 349 8.94 2.64 -8.13
N TYR A 350 9.87 2.27 -9.01
CA TYR A 350 10.86 3.21 -9.54
C TYR A 350 10.20 4.31 -10.35
N GLY A 351 9.28 3.99 -11.25
CA GLY A 351 8.55 4.97 -12.05
C GLY A 351 7.71 5.93 -11.20
N ALA A 352 7.02 5.44 -10.16
CA ALA A 352 6.28 6.25 -9.21
C ALA A 352 7.20 7.27 -8.50
N SER A 353 8.43 6.88 -8.14
CA SER A 353 9.40 7.78 -7.49
C SER A 353 9.86 8.95 -8.39
N LYS A 354 9.64 8.86 -9.71
CA LYS A 354 10.00 9.91 -10.67
C LYS A 354 8.86 10.88 -10.98
N ILE A 355 7.66 10.58 -10.52
CA ILE A 355 6.46 11.39 -10.75
C ILE A 355 6.30 12.33 -9.56
N GLU A 356 6.03 13.61 -9.81
CA GLU A 356 5.69 14.53 -8.73
C GLU A 356 4.46 13.99 -7.96
N ARG A 357 4.63 13.83 -6.64
CA ARG A 357 3.63 13.22 -5.74
C ARG A 357 3.25 11.77 -6.09
N GLY A 358 4.08 11.09 -6.88
CA GLY A 358 4.02 9.64 -7.02
C GLY A 358 4.44 8.94 -5.73
N LYS A 359 3.83 7.80 -5.44
CA LYS A 359 3.98 7.09 -4.16
C LYS A 359 4.27 5.61 -4.37
N SER A 360 5.29 5.11 -3.70
CA SER A 360 5.63 3.69 -3.60
C SER A 360 5.15 3.15 -2.26
N ILE A 361 4.13 2.29 -2.28
CA ILE A 361 3.42 1.82 -1.09
C ILE A 361 3.51 0.31 -0.98
N ILE A 362 4.06 -0.17 0.14
CA ILE A 362 4.11 -1.59 0.50
C ILE A 362 3.08 -1.88 1.58
N ALA A 363 1.99 -2.53 1.21
CA ALA A 363 0.91 -2.88 2.11
C ALA A 363 1.02 -4.36 2.54
N ILE A 364 1.14 -4.61 3.84
CA ILE A 364 1.45 -5.92 4.38
C ILE A 364 0.80 -6.13 5.75
N ARG A 365 0.31 -7.34 6.03
CA ARG A 365 -0.04 -7.72 7.41
C ARG A 365 1.21 -7.70 8.29
N SER A 366 1.10 -7.25 9.53
CA SER A 366 2.25 -7.22 10.45
C SER A 366 2.69 -8.63 10.90
N ILE A 367 1.77 -9.61 10.88
CA ILE A 367 2.02 -11.01 11.25
C ILE A 367 1.51 -12.00 10.19
N THR A 368 2.16 -13.16 10.14
CA THR A 368 1.69 -14.33 9.37
C THR A 368 0.54 -15.03 10.10
N LYS A 369 -0.18 -15.93 9.40
CA LYS A 369 -1.20 -16.80 10.04
C LYS A 369 -0.62 -17.68 11.16
N GLY A 370 0.67 -18.00 11.10
CA GLY A 370 1.39 -18.78 12.12
C GLY A 370 1.92 -17.94 13.28
N GLY A 371 1.58 -16.66 13.38
CA GLY A 371 2.00 -15.78 14.47
C GLY A 371 3.40 -15.18 14.35
N TYR A 372 4.12 -15.42 13.25
CA TYR A 372 5.45 -14.81 13.04
C TYR A 372 5.35 -13.37 12.53
N SER A 373 6.20 -12.48 13.05
CA SER A 373 6.35 -11.11 12.54
C SER A 373 6.78 -11.09 11.08
N ARG A 374 6.19 -10.18 10.31
CA ARG A 374 6.59 -9.86 8.93
C ARG A 374 7.41 -8.57 8.83
N ILE A 375 7.52 -7.84 9.94
CA ILE A 375 8.50 -6.77 10.13
C ILE A 375 9.72 -7.37 10.83
N LEU A 376 10.86 -7.35 10.16
CA LEU A 376 12.09 -7.99 10.60
C LEU A 376 13.15 -6.96 10.98
N PRO A 377 14.10 -7.28 11.88
CA PRO A 377 15.26 -6.41 12.14
C PRO A 377 16.08 -6.19 10.87
N VAL A 378 16.40 -7.30 10.19
CA VAL A 378 17.14 -7.37 8.92
C VAL A 378 16.53 -8.52 8.12
N LEU A 379 16.44 -8.38 6.80
CA LEU A 379 16.04 -9.48 5.93
C LEU A 379 17.08 -10.62 5.99
N PRO A 380 16.67 -11.90 5.90
CA PRO A 380 17.61 -13.00 5.75
C PRO A 380 18.34 -12.90 4.40
N SER A 381 19.52 -13.52 4.30
CA SER A 381 20.26 -13.62 3.04
C SER A 381 19.40 -14.25 1.95
N GLY A 382 19.27 -13.59 0.80
CA GLY A 382 18.43 -14.05 -0.29
C GLY A 382 18.14 -12.95 -1.31
N LEU A 383 17.13 -13.20 -2.15
CA LEU A 383 16.70 -12.24 -3.17
C LEU A 383 15.91 -11.10 -2.53
N VAL A 384 16.46 -9.88 -2.65
CA VAL A 384 15.77 -8.63 -2.32
C VAL A 384 14.75 -8.33 -3.42
N ALA A 385 13.51 -8.04 -3.04
CA ALA A 385 12.45 -7.67 -3.98
C ALA A 385 12.48 -6.17 -4.28
N LEU A 386 12.55 -5.33 -3.25
CA LEU A 386 12.79 -3.89 -3.36
C LEU A 386 13.85 -3.44 -2.37
N ARG A 387 14.70 -2.51 -2.80
CA ARG A 387 15.71 -1.89 -1.93
C ARG A 387 15.04 -0.87 -1.03
N SER A 388 15.68 -0.54 0.09
CA SER A 388 15.17 0.44 1.06
C SER A 388 14.95 1.83 0.44
N ILE A 389 15.72 2.18 -0.58
CA ILE A 389 15.60 3.46 -1.29
C ILE A 389 14.37 3.54 -2.21
N ASP A 390 13.82 2.39 -2.58
CA ASP A 390 12.68 2.30 -3.50
C ASP A 390 11.33 2.45 -2.76
N VAL A 391 11.31 2.22 -1.45
CA VAL A 391 10.06 2.21 -0.64
C VAL A 391 9.80 3.57 -0.03
N HIS A 392 8.64 4.16 -0.33
CA HIS A 392 8.21 5.42 0.30
C HIS A 392 7.37 5.16 1.55
N TYR A 393 6.45 4.19 1.49
CA TYR A 393 5.56 3.85 2.59
C TYR A 393 5.49 2.36 2.84
N VAL A 394 5.38 1.98 4.10
CA VAL A 394 4.96 0.64 4.54
C VAL A 394 3.68 0.78 5.35
N VAL A 395 2.64 0.05 4.97
CA VAL A 395 1.32 0.12 5.61
C VAL A 395 0.97 -1.24 6.18
N THR A 396 0.63 -1.27 7.46
CA THR A 396 0.10 -2.46 8.15
C THR A 396 -1.24 -2.14 8.79
N GLU A 397 -1.86 -3.12 9.45
CA GLU A 397 -3.06 -2.91 10.25
C GLU A 397 -2.86 -2.00 11.46
N TRP A 398 -1.61 -1.62 11.77
CA TRP A 398 -1.23 -0.74 12.86
C TRP A 398 -0.95 0.70 12.42
N GLY A 399 -0.96 0.98 11.11
CA GLY A 399 -0.82 2.34 10.59
C GLY A 399 0.12 2.42 9.38
N ILE A 400 0.65 3.63 9.18
CA ILE A 400 1.46 4.00 8.02
C ILE A 400 2.85 4.42 8.51
N ALA A 401 3.87 3.75 8.00
CA ALA A 401 5.27 4.11 8.16
C ALA A 401 5.75 4.79 6.89
N GLN A 402 6.10 6.07 6.98
CA GLN A 402 6.68 6.82 5.88
C GLN A 402 8.20 6.80 6.01
N LEU A 403 8.91 6.40 4.96
CA LEU A 403 10.35 6.14 4.95
C LEU A 403 11.14 7.05 4.00
N HIS A 404 10.50 7.62 2.97
CA HIS A 404 11.17 8.50 2.02
C HIS A 404 11.77 9.73 2.73
N GLY A 405 13.00 10.10 2.40
CA GLY A 405 13.72 11.22 3.02
C GLY A 405 14.19 11.01 4.47
N LYS A 406 13.79 9.93 5.14
CA LYS A 406 14.11 9.71 6.56
C LYS A 406 15.46 9.03 6.79
N THR A 407 16.11 9.42 7.88
CA THR A 407 17.32 8.77 8.41
C THR A 407 17.04 7.32 8.81
N VAL A 408 18.11 6.52 8.96
CA VAL A 408 18.00 5.12 9.42
C VAL A 408 17.28 5.03 10.77
N ARG A 409 17.61 5.91 11.72
CA ARG A 409 16.97 5.95 13.04
C ARG A 409 15.47 6.20 12.93
N GLU A 410 15.07 7.21 12.16
CA GLU A 410 13.65 7.54 11.96
C GLU A 410 12.90 6.41 11.24
N ARG A 411 13.50 5.77 10.24
CA ARG A 411 12.93 4.58 9.56
C ARG A 411 12.69 3.45 10.54
N VAL A 412 13.68 3.13 11.39
CA VAL A 412 13.54 2.09 12.42
C VAL A 412 12.34 2.38 13.33
N LEU A 413 12.21 3.61 13.82
CA LEU A 413 11.10 4.00 14.69
C LEU A 413 9.74 3.94 13.98
N GLN A 414 9.67 4.39 12.72
CA GLN A 414 8.47 4.27 11.88
C GLN A 414 8.07 2.80 11.68
N MET A 415 9.03 1.94 11.34
CA MET A 415 8.81 0.51 11.09
C MET A 415 8.39 -0.23 12.36
N ILE A 416 8.98 0.08 13.52
CA ILE A 416 8.54 -0.44 14.82
C ILE A 416 7.11 0.00 15.13
N GLY A 417 6.77 1.27 14.85
CA GLY A 417 5.42 1.81 15.04
C GLY A 417 4.34 1.04 14.29
N VAL A 418 4.64 0.53 13.09
CA VAL A 418 3.69 -0.28 12.29
C VAL A 418 3.86 -1.79 12.47
N ALA A 419 4.79 -2.25 13.31
CA ALA A 419 4.89 -3.66 13.69
C ALA A 419 3.80 -4.03 14.71
N HIS A 420 3.48 -5.33 14.80
CA HIS A 420 2.57 -5.83 15.83
C HIS A 420 3.11 -5.52 17.23
N PRO A 421 2.27 -5.05 18.18
CA PRO A 421 2.69 -4.65 19.53
C PRO A 421 3.58 -5.68 20.23
N GLN A 422 3.25 -6.96 20.11
CA GLN A 422 4.03 -8.08 20.67
C GLN A 422 5.52 -8.09 20.26
N PHE A 423 5.86 -7.60 19.07
CA PHE A 423 7.24 -7.65 18.55
C PHE A 423 8.00 -6.33 18.67
N ARG A 424 7.35 -5.22 19.06
CA ARG A 424 7.97 -3.88 19.04
C ARG A 424 9.17 -3.78 19.97
N GLN A 425 9.07 -4.32 21.19
CA GLN A 425 10.17 -4.27 22.15
C GLN A 425 11.38 -5.11 21.69
N ASP A 426 11.14 -6.30 21.14
CA ASP A 426 12.22 -7.14 20.60
C ASP A 426 12.89 -6.48 19.39
N LEU A 427 12.12 -5.87 18.49
CA LEU A 427 12.65 -5.10 17.36
C LEU A 427 13.51 -3.92 17.84
N LEU A 428 13.05 -3.16 18.84
CA LEU A 428 13.80 -2.06 19.42
C LEU A 428 15.11 -2.55 20.05
N ASN A 429 15.06 -3.62 20.84
CA ASN A 429 16.24 -4.19 21.49
C ASN A 429 17.28 -4.65 20.44
N LYS A 430 16.83 -5.22 19.33
CA LYS A 430 17.71 -5.59 18.21
C LYS A 430 18.28 -4.37 17.49
N ALA A 431 17.48 -3.33 17.28
CA ALA A 431 17.95 -2.07 16.71
C ALA A 431 19.02 -1.39 17.58
N LYS A 432 18.85 -1.40 18.91
CA LYS A 432 19.86 -0.91 19.87
C LYS A 432 21.16 -1.69 19.77
N LYS A 433 21.09 -3.02 19.75
CA LYS A 433 22.27 -3.91 19.55
C LYS A 433 22.99 -3.67 18.22
N MET A 434 22.27 -3.20 17.21
CA MET A 434 22.82 -2.82 15.91
C MET A 434 23.25 -1.35 15.83
N HIS A 435 23.14 -0.59 16.92
CA HIS A 435 23.44 0.84 16.99
C HIS A 435 22.67 1.70 15.97
N LEU A 436 21.42 1.30 15.65
CA LEU A 436 20.56 2.03 14.69
C LEU A 436 19.72 3.14 15.35
N VAL A 437 19.58 3.08 16.67
CA VAL A 437 18.85 4.03 17.51
C VAL A 437 19.66 4.32 18.77
N TYR A 438 19.25 5.34 19.54
CA TYR A 438 19.90 5.65 20.82
C TYR A 438 19.79 4.48 21.80
N GLU A 439 20.80 4.30 22.66
CA GLU A 439 20.79 3.25 23.68
C GLU A 439 19.65 3.42 24.68
N ASP A 440 19.28 4.66 24.96
CA ASP A 440 18.14 5.06 25.79
C ASP A 440 16.84 5.26 25.00
N GLN A 441 16.79 4.87 23.72
CA GLN A 441 15.55 4.96 22.92
C GLN A 441 14.43 4.11 23.54
N GLU A 442 13.25 4.67 23.70
CA GLU A 442 12.07 4.01 24.26
C GLU A 442 10.95 3.87 23.22
N ILE A 443 9.99 3.01 23.53
CA ILE A 443 8.71 2.92 22.84
C ILE A 443 7.58 3.12 23.86
N PRO A 444 6.41 3.62 23.44
CA PRO A 444 5.29 3.81 24.34
C PRO A 444 4.86 2.50 25.03
N THR A 445 4.96 2.46 26.36
CA THR A 445 4.52 1.34 27.20
C THR A 445 3.67 1.84 28.37
N THR A 446 2.74 1.00 28.84
CA THR A 446 2.09 1.24 30.15
C THR A 446 3.11 1.11 31.28
N GLN A 447 2.72 1.51 32.50
CA GLN A 447 3.53 1.33 33.70
C GLN A 447 3.93 -0.14 33.92
N ASP A 448 3.07 -1.09 33.54
CA ASP A 448 3.34 -2.53 33.61
C ASP A 448 4.18 -3.07 32.43
N GLY A 449 4.70 -2.19 31.57
CA GLY A 449 5.58 -2.55 30.45
C GLY A 449 4.86 -3.03 29.19
N VAL A 450 3.53 -2.88 29.09
CA VAL A 450 2.76 -3.32 27.92
C VAL A 450 2.85 -2.26 26.83
N VAL A 451 3.34 -2.64 25.65
CA VAL A 451 3.43 -1.75 24.48
C VAL A 451 2.07 -1.18 24.11
N VAL A 452 1.95 0.16 24.11
CA VAL A 452 0.69 0.85 23.84
C VAL A 452 0.50 1.10 22.34
N ILE A 453 -0.75 1.06 21.91
CA ILE A 453 -1.16 1.41 20.56
C ILE A 453 -1.65 2.85 20.57
N CYS A 454 -1.04 3.68 19.72
CA CYS A 454 -1.49 5.06 19.52
C CYS A 454 -2.98 5.07 19.09
N PRO A 455 -3.85 5.85 19.74
CA PRO A 455 -5.27 5.95 19.36
C PRO A 455 -5.45 6.46 17.92
N ASP A 456 -6.37 5.86 17.13
CA ASP A 456 -6.77 6.36 15.79
C ASP A 456 -7.77 7.52 15.95
N ILE A 457 -7.32 8.62 16.55
CA ILE A 457 -8.08 9.86 16.75
C ILE A 457 -7.41 10.96 15.93
N GLU A 458 -8.08 11.45 14.90
CA GLU A 458 -7.55 12.51 14.03
C GLU A 458 -8.70 13.46 13.65
N TRP A 459 -8.44 14.76 13.57
CA TRP A 459 -9.46 15.74 13.12
C TRP A 459 -8.82 17.00 12.54
N ASP A 460 -9.60 17.73 11.75
CA ASP A 460 -9.19 19.00 11.18
C ASP A 460 -9.79 20.19 11.95
N PHE A 461 -9.00 21.25 12.10
CA PHE A 461 -9.44 22.54 12.61
C PHE A 461 -9.21 23.63 11.56
N ARG A 462 -10.28 24.27 11.11
CA ARG A 462 -10.18 25.43 10.20
C ARG A 462 -9.94 26.69 11.01
N THR A 463 -8.76 27.28 10.87
CA THR A 463 -8.41 28.55 11.48
C THR A 463 -9.14 29.72 10.83
N LYS A 464 -9.15 30.89 11.47
CA LYS A 464 -9.77 32.10 10.92
C LYS A 464 -9.06 32.62 9.66
N SER A 465 -7.73 32.47 9.59
CA SER A 465 -6.90 33.10 8.54
C SER A 465 -5.69 32.29 8.06
N LYS A 466 -5.39 31.14 8.68
CA LYS A 466 -4.16 30.36 8.48
C LYS A 466 -4.40 28.98 7.87
N GLY A 467 -5.56 28.78 7.22
CA GLY A 467 -5.94 27.50 6.61
C GLY A 467 -6.39 26.44 7.61
N VAL A 468 -6.20 25.17 7.25
CA VAL A 468 -6.59 24.00 8.05
C VAL A 468 -5.37 23.45 8.78
N ILE A 469 -5.56 23.11 10.05
CA ILE A 469 -4.58 22.41 10.90
C ILE A 469 -5.11 21.02 11.18
N HIS A 470 -4.30 20.01 10.91
CA HIS A 470 -4.62 18.62 11.17
C HIS A 470 -4.11 18.22 12.55
N PHE A 471 -4.97 17.62 13.38
CA PHE A 471 -4.63 17.20 14.73
C PHE A 471 -4.61 15.68 14.85
N ALA A 472 -3.60 15.16 15.55
CA ALA A 472 -3.45 13.74 15.89
C ALA A 472 -2.64 13.59 17.20
N PRO A 473 -2.69 12.44 17.90
CA PRO A 473 -1.77 12.14 18.98
C PRO A 473 -0.32 12.16 18.49
N VAL A 474 0.60 12.57 19.36
CA VAL A 474 2.03 12.58 19.06
C VAL A 474 2.54 11.16 18.81
N LYS A 475 3.48 11.03 17.88
CA LYS A 475 4.18 9.76 17.60
C LYS A 475 5.61 9.83 18.14
N PRO A 476 6.22 8.69 18.52
CA PRO A 476 7.64 8.61 18.84
C PRO A 476 8.58 9.25 17.82
N THR A 477 8.15 9.29 16.56
CA THR A 477 8.90 9.83 15.43
C THR A 477 8.81 11.35 15.31
N ASP A 478 7.96 12.00 16.10
CA ASP A 478 7.71 13.45 16.04
C ASP A 478 8.69 14.24 16.91
N GLU A 479 9.64 13.56 17.56
CA GLU A 479 10.67 14.13 18.43
C GLU A 479 11.32 15.38 17.83
N ARG A 480 11.75 15.28 16.57
CA ARG A 480 12.41 16.40 15.89
C ARG A 480 11.46 17.56 15.64
N MET A 481 10.24 17.29 15.19
CA MET A 481 9.24 18.34 14.93
C MET A 481 8.79 19.04 16.22
N ILE A 482 8.74 18.31 17.34
CA ILE A 482 8.49 18.88 18.67
C ILE A 482 9.67 19.75 19.13
N GLN A 483 10.91 19.29 18.94
CA GLN A 483 12.09 20.12 19.19
C GLN A 483 12.06 21.40 18.36
N ASP A 484 11.75 21.31 17.07
CA ASP A 484 11.68 22.46 16.18
C ASP A 484 10.60 23.45 16.65
N LEU A 485 9.43 22.96 17.10
CA LEU A 485 8.43 23.80 17.75
C LEU A 485 9.01 24.49 18.99
N TYR A 486 9.66 23.76 19.89
CA TYR A 486 10.20 24.34 21.14
C TYR A 486 11.33 25.35 20.89
N TYR A 487 12.23 25.09 19.95
CA TYR A 487 13.29 26.02 19.58
C TYR A 487 12.78 27.24 18.81
N SER A 488 11.60 27.16 18.17
CA SER A 488 10.96 28.31 17.53
C SER A 488 10.34 29.30 18.53
N LEU A 489 10.18 28.91 19.80
CA LEU A 489 9.60 29.77 20.83
C LEU A 489 10.57 30.86 21.29
N SER A 490 10.02 32.03 21.62
CA SER A 490 10.78 33.09 22.30
C SER A 490 11.29 32.61 23.67
N GLU A 491 12.29 33.29 24.23
CA GLU A 491 12.82 32.95 25.57
C GLU A 491 11.73 33.06 26.65
N SER A 492 10.90 34.11 26.61
CA SER A 492 9.76 34.28 27.52
C SER A 492 8.74 33.16 27.37
N ASP A 493 8.41 32.74 26.15
CA ASP A 493 7.46 31.63 25.93
C ASP A 493 8.01 30.30 26.46
N ARG A 494 9.33 30.07 26.36
CA ARG A 494 9.97 28.87 26.91
C ARG A 494 9.93 28.88 28.43
N VAL A 495 10.20 30.02 29.06
CA VAL A 495 10.05 30.17 30.51
C VAL A 495 8.60 29.90 30.93
N MET A 496 7.61 30.51 30.26
CA MET A 496 6.20 30.26 30.57
C MET A 496 5.78 28.79 30.37
N ARG A 497 6.35 28.09 29.37
CA ARG A 497 5.99 26.71 29.07
C ARG A 497 6.66 25.69 30.00
N PHE A 498 7.90 25.94 30.39
CA PHE A 498 8.74 24.98 31.11
C PHE A 498 9.08 25.41 32.54
N PHE A 499 8.53 26.54 33.01
CA PHE A 499 8.81 27.16 34.31
C PHE A 499 10.31 27.30 34.59
N SER A 500 11.11 27.42 33.51
CA SER A 500 12.57 27.49 33.56
C SER A 500 13.13 27.99 32.21
N PRO A 501 14.27 28.70 32.21
CA PRO A 501 14.89 29.20 30.99
C PRO A 501 15.58 28.06 30.22
N GLN A 502 14.77 27.25 29.54
CA GLN A 502 15.23 26.10 28.76
C GLN A 502 15.90 26.53 27.46
N LYS A 503 17.19 26.20 27.31
CA LYS A 503 17.98 26.50 26.09
C LYS A 503 18.27 25.28 25.23
N ILE A 504 18.15 24.08 25.79
CA ILE A 504 18.47 22.82 25.14
C ILE A 504 17.28 21.89 25.36
N PHE A 505 16.86 21.21 24.30
CA PHE A 505 15.87 20.14 24.33
C PHE A 505 16.57 18.87 23.84
N SER A 506 17.16 18.13 24.78
CA SER A 506 17.91 16.90 24.45
C SER A 506 16.99 15.77 24.02
N HIS A 507 17.57 14.69 23.44
CA HIS A 507 16.83 13.47 23.11
C HIS A 507 16.07 12.95 24.34
N LYS A 508 16.78 12.77 25.46
CA LYS A 508 16.24 12.23 26.71
C LYS A 508 15.05 13.04 27.24
N GLU A 509 15.14 14.37 27.23
CA GLU A 509 14.07 15.26 27.72
C GLU A 509 12.89 15.35 26.76
N THR A 510 13.15 15.28 25.45
CA THR A 510 12.08 15.34 24.45
C THR A 510 11.32 14.02 24.41
N GLN A 511 12.05 12.90 24.42
CA GLN A 511 11.50 11.55 24.44
C GLN A 511 10.51 11.37 25.59
N SER A 512 10.89 11.73 26.82
CA SER A 512 10.01 11.58 27.99
C SER A 512 8.70 12.36 27.88
N ARG A 513 8.65 13.40 27.04
CA ARG A 513 7.44 14.20 26.79
C ARG A 513 6.54 13.62 25.71
N ILE A 514 7.09 12.89 24.75
CA ILE A 514 6.34 12.32 23.62
C ILE A 514 6.04 10.82 23.76
N MET A 515 6.64 10.14 24.74
CA MET A 515 6.31 8.77 25.10
C MET A 515 5.00 8.75 25.89
N CYS A 516 3.88 8.61 25.17
CA CYS A 516 2.56 8.59 25.79
C CYS A 516 2.05 7.17 26.06
N ASP A 517 1.64 6.88 27.30
CA ASP A 517 0.93 5.64 27.63
C ASP A 517 -0.59 5.71 27.33
N TYR A 518 -1.08 6.91 26.95
CA TYR A 518 -2.48 7.24 26.63
C TYR A 518 -3.48 6.91 27.74
N ASN A 519 -3.01 6.57 28.93
CA ASN A 519 -3.79 6.41 30.13
C ASN A 519 -3.47 7.59 31.03
N THR A 520 -2.29 7.58 31.66
CA THR A 520 -1.85 8.61 32.59
C THR A 520 -1.35 9.87 31.90
N ASN A 521 -0.97 9.80 30.62
CA ASN A 521 -0.57 10.98 29.87
C ASN A 521 -1.00 10.90 28.40
N MET A 522 -1.14 12.06 27.76
CA MET A 522 -1.39 12.16 26.33
C MET A 522 -0.84 13.47 25.79
N VAL A 523 -0.28 13.43 24.59
CA VAL A 523 0.08 14.63 23.83
C VAL A 523 -0.59 14.57 22.46
N ILE A 524 -1.13 15.71 22.06
CA ILE A 524 -1.80 15.96 20.79
C ILE A 524 -1.04 17.05 20.07
N VAL A 525 -0.78 16.85 18.78
CA VAL A 525 -0.04 17.79 17.95
C VAL A 525 -0.93 18.32 16.83
N GLY A 526 -0.82 19.62 16.56
CA GLY A 526 -1.43 20.29 15.42
C GLY A 526 -0.40 20.50 14.32
N ILE A 527 -0.62 19.88 13.17
CA ILE A 527 0.29 19.79 12.04
C ILE A 527 -0.26 20.63 10.88
N VAL A 528 0.63 21.37 10.23
CA VAL A 528 0.36 22.05 8.95
C VAL A 528 1.32 21.54 7.89
N GLY A 529 0.98 21.75 6.63
CA GLY A 529 1.76 21.31 5.47
C GLY A 529 0.90 20.44 4.56
N ASN A 530 0.85 20.78 3.27
CA ASN A 530 0.06 20.04 2.28
C ASN A 530 0.86 18.86 1.68
N LYS A 531 2.18 18.94 1.75
CA LYS A 531 3.12 17.89 1.36
C LYS A 531 3.75 17.34 2.62
N GLU A 532 4.04 16.05 2.65
CA GLU A 532 4.67 15.42 3.81
C GLU A 532 6.08 15.97 4.08
N GLU A 533 6.78 16.44 3.05
CA GLU A 533 8.09 17.11 3.17
C GLU A 533 8.01 18.49 3.83
N ASP A 534 6.82 19.11 3.84
CA ASP A 534 6.57 20.45 4.39
C ASP A 534 5.82 20.38 5.73
N GLN A 535 5.64 19.19 6.29
CA GLN A 535 4.91 19.04 7.54
C GLN A 535 5.69 19.61 8.72
N ARG A 536 5.01 20.40 9.53
CA ARG A 536 5.56 20.95 10.79
C ARG A 536 4.49 20.99 11.87
N ILE A 537 4.91 20.75 13.11
CA ILE A 537 4.04 20.92 14.28
C ILE A 537 4.00 22.42 14.62
N VAL A 538 2.80 22.98 14.69
CA VAL A 538 2.57 24.39 15.05
C VAL A 538 1.83 24.56 16.36
N ALA A 539 1.29 23.48 16.90
CA ALA A 539 0.67 23.46 18.21
C ALA A 539 0.89 22.10 18.89
N ALA A 540 1.05 22.09 20.20
CA ALA A 540 1.08 20.89 21.01
C ALA A 540 0.23 21.12 22.26
N GLY A 541 -0.61 20.15 22.61
CA GLY A 541 -1.36 20.12 23.85
C GLY A 541 -1.11 18.81 24.56
N ALA A 542 -0.98 18.83 25.88
CA ALA A 542 -0.74 17.63 26.66
C ALA A 542 -1.54 17.62 27.95
N TYR A 543 -1.90 16.43 28.42
CA TYR A 543 -2.31 16.21 29.80
C TYR A 543 -1.44 15.17 30.49
N TYR A 544 -1.29 15.31 31.81
CA TYR A 544 -0.54 14.41 32.68
C TYR A 544 -1.32 14.18 33.98
N LEU A 545 -1.53 12.93 34.38
CA LEU A 545 -2.18 12.58 35.64
C LEU A 545 -1.33 13.03 36.82
N VAL A 546 -1.92 13.80 37.73
CA VAL A 546 -1.27 14.20 38.97
C VAL A 546 -1.29 13.00 39.95
N PRO A 547 -0.13 12.54 40.44
CA PRO A 547 -0.03 11.35 41.28
C PRO A 547 -0.95 11.39 42.50
N ASN A 548 -1.57 10.25 42.83
CA ASN A 548 -2.50 10.08 43.96
C ASN A 548 -3.74 10.98 43.93
N THR A 549 -4.04 11.59 42.78
CA THR A 549 -5.27 12.33 42.55
C THR A 549 -6.04 11.74 41.37
N ASN A 550 -7.26 12.24 41.14
CA ASN A 550 -8.02 11.98 39.92
C ASN A 550 -8.07 13.23 39.01
N LEU A 551 -7.07 14.11 39.12
CA LEU A 551 -6.95 15.35 38.36
C LEU A 551 -5.80 15.23 37.36
N VAL A 552 -5.93 15.93 36.23
CA VAL A 552 -4.87 16.00 35.23
C VAL A 552 -4.32 17.42 35.13
N GLU A 553 -3.01 17.54 35.04
CA GLU A 553 -2.33 18.75 34.65
C GLU A 553 -2.42 18.92 33.13
N PHE A 554 -2.59 20.16 32.65
CA PHE A 554 -2.63 20.46 31.21
C PHE A 554 -1.54 21.45 30.82
N SER A 555 -0.99 21.25 29.62
CA SER A 555 -0.09 22.23 28.99
C SER A 555 -0.43 22.44 27.53
N VAL A 556 -0.20 23.65 27.02
CA VAL A 556 -0.33 23.97 25.59
C VAL A 556 0.78 24.88 25.12
N THR A 557 1.20 24.63 23.89
CA THR A 557 2.21 25.40 23.17
C THR A 557 1.67 25.71 21.78
N ILE A 558 1.72 26.97 21.37
CA ILE A 558 1.27 27.42 20.05
C ILE A 558 2.35 28.32 19.45
N HIS A 559 2.80 27.96 18.26
CA HIS A 559 3.72 28.77 17.46
C HIS A 559 3.14 30.18 17.24
N GLU A 560 3.99 31.21 17.31
CA GLU A 560 3.58 32.62 17.27
C GLU A 560 2.66 32.97 16.09
N ASP A 561 3.01 32.51 14.88
CA ASP A 561 2.22 32.69 13.64
C ASP A 561 0.78 32.16 13.68
N TYR A 562 0.48 31.26 14.61
CA TYR A 562 -0.81 30.59 14.73
C TYR A 562 -1.59 31.01 15.99
N ARG A 563 -1.08 31.99 16.75
CA ARG A 563 -1.79 32.60 17.87
C ARG A 563 -3.01 33.39 17.39
N LYS A 564 -3.93 33.66 18.32
CA LYS A 564 -5.21 34.36 18.07
C LYS A 564 -6.13 33.69 17.03
N GLN A 565 -5.83 32.45 16.63
CA GLN A 565 -6.69 31.63 15.75
C GLN A 565 -7.69 30.75 16.51
N GLY A 566 -7.72 30.80 17.85
CA GLY A 566 -8.61 29.99 18.70
C GLY A 566 -8.04 28.64 19.11
N LEU A 567 -6.78 28.33 18.76
CA LEU A 567 -6.17 27.01 19.00
C LEU A 567 -6.05 26.64 20.47
N GLY A 568 -5.68 27.58 21.36
CA GLY A 568 -5.50 27.27 22.78
C GLY A 568 -6.79 26.74 23.42
N ARG A 569 -7.90 27.43 23.17
CA ARG A 569 -9.23 27.00 23.62
C ARG A 569 -9.67 25.70 22.96
N HIS A 570 -9.41 25.54 21.65
CA HIS A 570 -9.76 24.32 20.92
C HIS A 570 -9.07 23.09 21.51
N ILE A 571 -7.75 23.18 21.72
CA ILE A 571 -6.92 22.12 22.30
C ILE A 571 -7.37 21.80 23.73
N LEU A 572 -7.56 22.82 24.57
CA LEU A 572 -8.01 22.63 25.95
C LEU A 572 -9.37 21.93 26.01
N ASN A 573 -10.34 22.36 25.20
CA ASN A 573 -11.65 21.70 25.14
C ASN A 573 -11.52 20.22 24.73
N LYS A 574 -10.63 19.92 23.78
CA LYS A 574 -10.43 18.53 23.33
C LYS A 574 -9.75 17.68 24.39
N ILE A 575 -8.81 18.25 25.15
CA ILE A 575 -8.20 17.58 26.30
C ILE A 575 -9.22 17.35 27.42
N ILE A 576 -10.09 18.32 27.69
CA ILE A 576 -11.21 18.15 28.63
C ILE A 576 -12.11 16.98 28.19
N GLU A 577 -12.50 16.94 26.91
CA GLU A 577 -13.32 15.86 26.34
C GLU A 577 -12.66 14.48 26.56
N ILE A 578 -11.38 14.35 26.19
CA ILE A 578 -10.63 13.09 26.34
C ILE A 578 -10.46 12.72 27.82
N ALA A 579 -10.16 13.69 28.69
CA ALA A 579 -10.00 13.45 30.12
C ALA A 579 -11.31 12.99 30.77
N GLN A 580 -12.45 13.56 30.36
CA GLN A 580 -13.78 13.12 30.78
C GLN A 580 -14.10 11.70 30.30
N GLU A 581 -13.79 11.36 29.04
CA GLU A 581 -13.95 10.00 28.51
C GLU A 581 -13.12 8.97 29.26
N LYS A 582 -11.94 9.37 29.76
CA LYS A 582 -11.05 8.55 30.60
C LYS A 582 -11.51 8.46 32.07
N GLY A 583 -12.47 9.27 32.50
CA GLY A 583 -13.03 9.24 33.86
C GLY A 583 -12.29 10.11 34.88
N TYR A 584 -11.44 11.04 34.45
CA TYR A 584 -10.82 12.02 35.34
C TYR A 584 -11.86 13.01 35.89
N GLU A 585 -11.59 13.57 37.08
CA GLU A 585 -12.52 14.43 37.80
C GLU A 585 -12.40 15.92 37.43
N GLY A 586 -11.25 16.35 36.96
CA GLY A 586 -10.98 17.76 36.69
C GLY A 586 -9.57 18.03 36.18
N ILE A 587 -9.27 19.31 36.00
CA ILE A 587 -7.96 19.82 35.61
C ILE A 587 -7.40 20.70 36.72
N VAL A 588 -6.09 20.59 36.93
CA VAL A 588 -5.29 21.43 37.83
C VAL A 588 -4.06 21.93 37.09
N GLY A 589 -3.40 22.97 37.56
CA GLY A 589 -2.09 23.37 37.06
C GLY A 589 -1.69 24.77 37.47
N ASP A 590 -0.51 25.18 37.03
CA ASP A 590 0.05 26.50 37.30
C ASP A 590 -0.03 27.40 36.06
N VAL A 591 -0.26 28.69 36.29
CA VAL A 591 -0.25 29.70 35.24
C VAL A 591 0.43 30.97 35.73
N TYR A 592 1.43 31.46 34.99
CA TYR A 592 2.04 32.76 35.27
C TYR A 592 0.99 33.88 35.23
N VAL A 593 1.08 34.83 36.17
CA VAL A 593 0.15 35.97 36.25
C VAL A 593 0.15 36.80 34.95
N ASP A 594 1.30 36.89 34.29
CA ASP A 594 1.47 37.59 33.02
C ASP A 594 0.88 36.85 31.80
N ASN A 595 0.45 35.58 31.95
CA ASN A 595 -0.16 34.82 30.88
C ASN A 595 -1.66 35.15 30.73
N ILE A 596 -1.94 36.41 30.40
CA ILE A 596 -3.30 36.98 30.24
C ILE A 596 -4.14 36.12 29.29
N ALA A 597 -3.53 35.58 28.23
CA ALA A 597 -4.23 34.75 27.25
C ALA A 597 -4.77 33.46 27.86
N MET A 598 -4.00 32.77 28.72
CA MET A 598 -4.45 31.56 29.39
C MET A 598 -5.50 31.87 30.47
N LEU A 599 -5.29 32.92 31.27
CA LEU A 599 -6.25 33.39 32.27
C LEU A 599 -7.62 33.70 31.65
N GLN A 600 -7.63 34.36 30.48
CA GLN A 600 -8.86 34.60 29.70
C GLN A 600 -9.52 33.29 29.25
N ILE A 601 -8.75 32.32 28.76
CA ILE A 601 -9.29 31.02 28.36
C ILE A 601 -9.96 30.33 29.56
N LEU A 602 -9.25 30.21 30.69
CA LEU A 602 -9.73 29.58 31.91
C LEU A 602 -11.01 30.26 32.43
N ASN A 603 -11.06 31.59 32.46
CA ASN A 603 -12.22 32.35 32.91
C ASN A 603 -13.46 32.18 32.01
N THR A 604 -13.28 31.84 30.73
CA THR A 604 -14.40 31.61 29.79
C THR A 604 -14.88 30.17 29.74
N LEU A 605 -14.26 29.25 30.49
CA LEU A 605 -14.71 27.87 30.59
C LEU A 605 -16.07 27.78 31.30
N PRO A 606 -16.89 26.77 30.98
CA PRO A 606 -18.18 26.55 31.62
C PRO A 606 -18.05 25.94 33.04
N TYR A 607 -16.83 25.83 33.57
CA TYR A 607 -16.52 25.23 34.87
C TYR A 607 -16.18 26.31 35.90
N ASP A 608 -16.44 26.04 37.18
CA ASP A 608 -15.98 26.91 38.26
C ASP A 608 -14.48 26.72 38.46
N VAL A 609 -13.69 27.69 37.97
CA VAL A 609 -12.23 27.69 38.11
C VAL A 609 -11.87 28.43 39.39
N VAL A 610 -11.19 27.73 40.29
CA VAL A 610 -10.65 28.27 41.54
C VAL A 610 -9.19 28.61 41.28
N PHE A 611 -8.77 29.83 41.63
CA PHE A 611 -7.38 30.27 41.62
C PHE A 611 -6.87 30.42 43.05
N THR A 612 -5.69 29.90 43.32
CA THR A 612 -4.98 30.02 44.61
C THR A 612 -3.59 30.58 44.36
N SER A 613 -3.22 31.61 45.13
CA SER A 613 -1.85 32.14 45.15
C SER A 613 -0.96 31.22 45.97
N ASP A 614 0.22 30.88 45.47
CA ASP A 614 1.24 30.22 46.28
C ASP A 614 1.88 31.26 47.22
N GLU A 615 2.06 30.93 48.51
CA GLU A 615 2.61 31.89 49.49
C GLU A 615 4.11 32.16 49.23
N ASP A 616 4.78 31.25 48.51
CA ASP A 616 6.23 31.29 48.23
C ASP A 616 6.59 31.70 46.78
N ASP A 617 5.62 31.82 45.86
CA ASP A 617 5.84 32.23 44.45
C ASP A 617 4.77 33.23 43.98
N SER A 618 5.13 34.52 43.98
CA SER A 618 4.23 35.61 43.57
C SER A 618 4.02 35.73 42.06
N GLU A 619 4.77 34.98 41.24
CA GLU A 619 4.74 35.12 39.78
C GLU A 619 3.76 34.13 39.11
N SER A 620 3.25 33.14 39.84
CA SER A 620 2.32 32.12 39.33
C SER A 620 1.06 31.96 40.19
N LEU A 621 -0.02 31.51 39.55
CA LEU A 621 -1.29 31.14 40.19
C LEU A 621 -1.56 29.67 39.95
N GLN A 622 -1.87 28.93 41.01
CA GLN A 622 -2.46 27.61 40.89
C GLN A 622 -3.93 27.75 40.49
N PHE A 623 -4.39 26.94 39.54
CA PHE A 623 -5.79 26.85 39.19
C PHE A 623 -6.30 25.41 39.26
N GLN A 624 -7.57 25.25 39.62
CA GLN A 624 -8.26 23.96 39.62
C GLN A 624 -9.71 24.12 39.18
N PHE A 625 -10.23 23.18 38.40
CA PHE A 625 -11.66 23.03 38.17
C PHE A 625 -12.09 21.58 38.02
N LEU A 626 -13.25 21.25 38.60
CA LEU A 626 -13.86 19.93 38.48
C LEU A 626 -14.87 19.91 37.34
N PHE A 627 -14.89 18.83 36.56
CA PHE A 627 -15.83 18.68 35.45
C PHE A 627 -17.30 18.62 35.88
N LYS A 628 -17.55 18.31 37.16
CA LYS A 628 -18.88 18.32 37.78
C LYS A 628 -19.33 19.71 38.24
N SER A 629 -18.40 20.64 38.51
CA SER A 629 -18.71 22.00 38.98
C SER A 629 -18.84 22.95 37.79
N LYS A 630 -20.07 23.24 37.37
CA LYS A 630 -20.36 24.14 36.25
C LYS A 630 -20.83 25.49 36.75
N LYS A 631 -20.40 26.56 36.07
CA LYS A 631 -20.87 27.92 36.33
C LYS A 631 -22.39 27.99 36.24
N ASN A 632 -23.02 28.57 37.24
CA ASN A 632 -24.45 28.87 37.19
C ASN A 632 -24.70 29.87 36.05
N LYS A 633 -25.52 29.48 35.06
CA LYS A 633 -25.88 30.32 33.89
C LYS A 633 -26.56 31.64 34.27
N GLU A 634 -27.04 31.80 35.50
CA GLU A 634 -27.78 32.98 35.97
C GLU A 634 -26.91 34.17 36.42
N ARG A 635 -25.57 34.09 36.37
CA ARG A 635 -24.67 35.18 36.82
C ARG A 635 -23.78 35.81 35.75
N ILE A 636 -24.05 35.57 34.47
CA ILE A 636 -23.29 36.22 33.38
C ILE A 636 -24.05 37.49 32.99
N PHE A 637 -23.39 38.64 33.14
CA PHE A 637 -23.93 40.03 33.11
C PHE A 637 -24.40 40.57 34.46
N ASN A 638 -23.46 40.77 35.39
CA ASN A 638 -23.18 42.10 35.96
C ASN A 638 -21.91 42.00 36.81
N ASP A 639 -21.11 43.07 36.74
CA ASP A 639 -19.96 43.40 37.58
C ASP A 639 -18.63 42.71 37.23
N ILE A 640 -17.99 43.26 36.18
CA ILE A 640 -16.53 43.43 36.17
C ILE A 640 -16.31 44.94 36.28
N ASP A 641 -16.15 45.43 37.51
CA ASP A 641 -15.35 46.63 37.77
C ASP A 641 -13.89 46.15 37.85
N ILE A 642 -13.08 46.69 36.96
CA ILE A 642 -11.63 46.51 36.94
C ILE A 642 -11.06 47.60 37.84
N ASP A 643 -10.47 47.20 38.95
CA ASP A 643 -9.37 47.95 39.57
C ASP A 643 -8.44 46.94 40.25
N LEU A 644 -7.42 46.52 39.49
CA LEU A 644 -6.01 46.26 39.87
C LEU A 644 -5.28 45.53 38.73
#